data_AF-A0A1Q6M578-F1
#
_entry.id   AF-A0A1Q6M578-F1
#
_cell.length_a   1.000
_cell.length_b   1.000
_cell.length_c   1.000
_cell.angle_alpha   90.00
_cell.angle_beta   90.00
_cell.angle_gamma   90.00
#
_symmetry.space_group_name_H-M   'P 1'
#
loop_
_entity.id
_entity.type
_entity.pdbx_description
1 polymer ?
#
loop_
_entity_poly.entity_id
_entity_poly.type
_entity_poly.pdbx_seq_one_letter_code
_entity_poly.pdbx_strand_id
1 'polypeptide(L)'
;MISNIKSTKVYAGKQGLKFGSSSKNGSLTFTLNQNYKINQFKVGIAKYNDKDGGKVKVQCGEYSEDFTPESSVLEFDGKSFTSYETNTFTISTTAKRAYVKSIEFLYNNAETCTVAYYDGADVISTFTVDKGTTLDETSKPANPEKEGYVFAGWYTNVDLTDKYNFDLPVTADLKLYAKFEESVAVETQTVTFMKDAETLFDTSVVKKGNTVGVPAEPTNDGYSFAGWYTDVKCTTAYDFNLPVNTNITLYAKWLAKYTVSFDTDGGSTVESQTVVTGNKATKPAVNPTKKGYNFVGWYTDNTYTTEFDFENTIITDNTTIYAKFEDTSIIRLNGYTFNKISTLEGLTTGYYVIGGYISNSNEYKYMISDMNTTKSFKSSDNPTEFYEIKLKGNSVTIKNSKNMYIISNTEKSVSLSEKEKTIFTPVVNADGFKLKVTGSLNFQFNPSAKIFTSYTSKQQDLTLFKAQNVKPFYVTFKGPNNEELNKEEMLPHQKAPEFEAPNKPGHKFMGWYNEATDAKYDFTTELSEETVLVAKYEALTPAELFEQLEIKNQLAYHWQTEDGTTYKIDNVSLRFGVNLTEEMKSLEGVKFGAILAKKEDVANINLSEYARECTSAAEVVAGDSNLKYLEFTNIAAEGGMTSLRLDNLDSALAEEFVVVIYMEYNGKLYVTEQKIASVKVIASEYLKSDLEILKNEQIKGSLNQLSK
;
A
#
# COMPACT_ATOMS: atom_id res chain seq x y z
N MET A 1 -32.16 23.87 -4.70
CA MET A 1 -31.32 22.67 -4.52
C MET A 1 -31.06 22.06 -5.89
N ILE A 2 -29.79 21.98 -6.27
CA ILE A 2 -29.14 21.20 -7.34
C ILE A 2 -30.03 20.72 -8.51
N SER A 3 -29.99 21.43 -9.63
CA SER A 3 -30.47 20.96 -10.95
C SER A 3 -29.47 21.43 -12.01
N ASN A 4 -28.82 20.63 -12.86
CA ASN A 4 -28.84 19.20 -13.09
C ASN A 4 -27.42 18.79 -13.47
N ILE A 5 -26.67 18.17 -12.56
CA ILE A 5 -25.46 17.42 -12.93
C ILE A 5 -25.94 16.07 -13.43
N LYS A 6 -26.12 15.92 -14.75
CA LYS A 6 -26.23 14.58 -15.31
C LYS A 6 -24.80 14.04 -15.42
N SER A 7 -24.40 13.30 -14.40
CA SER A 7 -23.14 12.55 -14.40
C SER A 7 -23.35 11.21 -15.10
N THR A 8 -22.53 10.86 -16.09
CA THR A 8 -22.42 9.46 -16.52
C THR A 8 -21.03 8.94 -16.20
N LYS A 9 -20.97 7.70 -15.69
CA LYS A 9 -19.72 7.02 -15.35
C LYS A 9 -19.52 5.82 -16.26
N VAL A 10 -18.44 5.83 -17.02
CA VAL A 10 -17.99 4.67 -17.79
C VAL A 10 -16.91 3.96 -16.99
N TYR A 11 -17.20 2.74 -16.53
CA TYR A 11 -16.22 1.90 -15.83
C TYR A 11 -15.64 0.84 -16.76
N ALA A 12 -14.32 0.77 -16.77
CA ALA A 12 -13.61 -0.43 -17.18
C ALA A 12 -13.41 -1.31 -15.94
N GLY A 13 -13.60 -2.63 -16.02
CA GLY A 13 -13.47 -3.55 -14.88
C GLY A 13 -12.12 -3.49 -14.14
N LYS A 14 -11.88 -4.38 -13.16
CA LYS A 14 -10.74 -4.29 -12.21
C LYS A 14 -9.34 -3.98 -12.80
N GLN A 15 -9.07 -4.29 -14.07
CA GLN A 15 -7.79 -4.01 -14.73
C GLN A 15 -7.74 -2.73 -15.60
N GLY A 16 -8.86 -2.04 -15.82
CA GLY A 16 -8.95 -0.90 -16.73
C GLY A 16 -8.93 -1.28 -18.23
N LEU A 17 -9.32 -0.35 -19.11
CA LEU A 17 -9.21 -0.48 -20.57
C LEU A 17 -7.82 0.02 -21.01
N LYS A 18 -7.05 -0.84 -21.68
CA LYS A 18 -5.70 -0.54 -22.16
C LYS A 18 -5.76 0.35 -23.41
N PHE A 19 -5.00 1.44 -23.42
CA PHE A 19 -4.93 2.36 -24.57
C PHE A 19 -3.53 2.83 -24.94
N GLY A 20 -2.48 2.18 -24.40
CA GLY A 20 -1.08 2.38 -24.82
C GLY A 20 -0.40 1.05 -25.14
N SER A 21 0.60 1.06 -26.03
CA SER A 21 1.35 -0.15 -26.42
C SER A 21 2.86 0.10 -26.51
N SER A 22 3.67 -0.96 -26.50
CA SER A 22 5.13 -0.87 -26.56
C SER A 22 5.70 -0.33 -27.87
N SER A 23 4.89 -0.20 -28.93
CA SER A 23 5.36 0.13 -30.28
C SER A 23 4.61 1.26 -31.00
N LYS A 24 3.51 1.81 -30.46
CA LYS A 24 2.76 2.95 -31.04
C LYS A 24 2.05 3.78 -29.97
N ASN A 25 1.90 5.08 -30.23
CA ASN A 25 0.92 5.95 -29.55
C ASN A 25 -0.45 5.28 -29.62
N GLY A 26 -1.19 5.27 -28.51
CA GLY A 26 -2.50 4.65 -28.45
C GLY A 26 -3.56 5.67 -28.04
N SER A 27 -4.77 5.47 -28.55
CA SER A 27 -5.92 6.35 -28.37
C SER A 27 -7.16 5.52 -28.13
N LEU A 28 -7.99 5.93 -27.17
CA LEU A 28 -9.35 5.47 -27.01
C LEU A 28 -10.29 6.64 -27.26
N THR A 29 -11.25 6.43 -28.16
CA THR A 29 -12.35 7.35 -28.36
C THR A 29 -13.62 6.71 -27.81
N PHE A 30 -14.26 7.42 -26.90
CA PHE A 30 -15.55 7.09 -26.34
C PHE A 30 -16.59 7.92 -27.10
N THR A 31 -17.52 7.23 -27.76
CA THR A 31 -18.66 7.86 -28.43
C THR A 31 -19.87 7.77 -27.52
N LEU A 32 -20.40 8.93 -27.15
CA LEU A 32 -21.65 9.07 -26.43
C LEU A 32 -22.81 8.88 -27.41
N ASN A 33 -23.97 8.46 -26.90
CA ASN A 33 -25.16 8.14 -27.71
C ASN A 33 -25.78 9.36 -28.42
N GLN A 34 -25.43 10.58 -28.02
CA GLN A 34 -25.85 11.84 -28.62
C GLN A 34 -24.82 12.93 -28.29
N ASN A 35 -24.98 14.14 -28.84
CA ASN A 35 -24.17 15.29 -28.43
C ASN A 35 -24.55 15.72 -27.01
N TYR A 36 -23.53 16.12 -26.23
CA TYR A 36 -23.66 16.62 -24.87
C TYR A 36 -22.88 17.92 -24.72
N LYS A 37 -23.43 18.91 -24.00
CA LYS A 37 -22.63 20.05 -23.50
C LYS A 37 -21.87 19.61 -22.27
N ILE A 38 -20.62 19.21 -22.46
CA ILE A 38 -19.74 18.73 -21.38
C ILE A 38 -19.07 19.95 -20.76
N ASN A 39 -19.20 20.11 -19.44
CA ASN A 39 -18.69 21.27 -18.69
C ASN A 39 -17.50 20.91 -17.81
N GLN A 40 -17.42 19.63 -17.42
CA GLN A 40 -16.34 19.07 -16.64
C GLN A 40 -16.27 17.57 -16.90
N PHE A 41 -15.08 16.99 -16.79
CA PHE A 41 -14.92 15.55 -16.79
C PHE A 41 -13.87 15.13 -15.77
N LYS A 42 -13.95 13.89 -15.29
CA LYS A 42 -12.94 13.25 -14.47
C LYS A 42 -12.47 11.97 -15.14
N VAL A 43 -11.16 11.70 -15.09
CA VAL A 43 -10.55 10.51 -15.69
C VAL A 43 -9.74 9.77 -14.63
N GLY A 44 -10.13 8.53 -14.34
CA GLY A 44 -9.35 7.63 -13.50
C GLY A 44 -8.38 6.80 -14.33
N ILE A 45 -7.07 6.86 -14.04
CA ILE A 45 -6.05 6.02 -14.68
C ILE A 45 -5.60 4.94 -13.67
N ALA A 46 -5.75 3.65 -14.04
CA ALA A 46 -5.43 2.51 -13.17
C ALA A 46 -3.96 2.09 -13.19
N LYS A 47 -3.26 2.35 -14.30
CA LYS A 47 -1.85 1.97 -14.47
C LYS A 47 -1.23 2.78 -15.59
N TYR A 48 -0.15 3.48 -15.28
CA TYR A 48 0.64 4.27 -16.21
C TYR A 48 2.11 3.87 -16.08
N ASN A 49 2.73 3.37 -17.14
CA ASN A 49 4.15 3.06 -17.17
C ASN A 49 4.80 3.75 -18.36
N ASP A 50 5.62 4.73 -18.03
CA ASP A 50 6.30 5.57 -18.96
C ASP A 50 7.80 5.52 -18.70
N LYS A 51 8.53 4.93 -19.62
CA LYS A 51 10.00 4.86 -19.57
C LYS A 51 10.65 6.05 -20.29
N ASP A 52 9.88 6.89 -21.01
CA ASP A 52 10.40 7.84 -21.99
C ASP A 52 9.75 9.26 -21.93
N GLY A 53 9.04 9.63 -20.86
CA GLY A 53 8.42 10.96 -20.73
C GLY A 53 7.09 11.13 -21.49
N GLY A 54 6.41 10.03 -21.78
CA GLY A 54 5.07 9.97 -22.31
C GLY A 54 4.08 10.87 -21.57
N LYS A 55 3.13 11.41 -22.33
CA LYS A 55 2.03 12.26 -21.86
C LYS A 55 0.71 11.56 -22.08
N VAL A 56 -0.29 11.96 -21.31
CA VAL A 56 -1.69 11.66 -21.60
C VAL A 56 -2.33 12.95 -22.10
N LYS A 57 -2.99 12.86 -23.24
CA LYS A 57 -3.74 13.95 -23.83
C LYS A 57 -5.21 13.60 -23.78
N VAL A 58 -6.01 14.46 -23.16
CA VAL A 58 -7.46 14.38 -23.16
C VAL A 58 -8.01 15.40 -24.14
N GLN A 59 -8.98 14.97 -24.93
CA GLN A 59 -9.65 15.81 -25.92
C GLN A 59 -11.17 15.63 -25.80
N CYS A 60 -11.88 16.75 -25.64
CA CYS A 60 -13.32 16.82 -25.50
C CYS A 60 -13.83 17.95 -26.42
N GLY A 61 -14.30 17.61 -27.63
CA GLY A 61 -14.55 18.61 -28.67
C GLY A 61 -13.26 19.34 -29.06
N GLU A 62 -13.26 20.68 -28.97
CA GLU A 62 -12.09 21.53 -29.20
C GLU A 62 -11.18 21.66 -27.96
N TYR A 63 -11.66 21.29 -26.77
CA TYR A 63 -10.81 21.22 -25.58
C TYR A 63 -9.75 20.15 -25.77
N SER A 64 -8.50 20.51 -25.50
CA SER A 64 -7.36 19.59 -25.60
C SER A 64 -6.32 19.99 -24.57
N GLU A 65 -6.01 19.09 -23.64
CA GLU A 65 -4.98 19.31 -22.64
C GLU A 65 -4.05 18.11 -22.53
N ASP A 66 -2.76 18.39 -22.50
CA ASP A 66 -1.71 17.41 -22.22
C ASP A 66 -1.38 17.44 -20.73
N PHE A 67 -1.31 16.28 -20.10
CA PHE A 67 -0.83 16.16 -18.73
C PHE A 67 0.16 15.00 -18.56
N THR A 68 1.02 15.14 -17.57
CA THR A 68 2.02 14.14 -17.18
C THR A 68 1.60 13.56 -15.83
N PRO A 69 1.14 12.30 -15.75
CA PRO A 69 0.71 11.69 -14.49
C PRO A 69 1.91 11.50 -13.53
N GLU A 70 1.80 11.98 -12.29
CA GLU A 70 2.89 11.91 -11.28
C GLU A 70 2.94 10.58 -10.50
N SER A 71 1.95 9.68 -10.60
CA SER A 71 2.00 8.33 -10.01
C SER A 71 1.00 7.32 -10.62
N SER A 72 1.04 6.06 -10.16
CA SER A 72 0.40 4.88 -10.79
C SER A 72 -1.10 4.71 -10.56
N VAL A 73 -1.76 5.57 -9.77
CA VAL A 73 -3.22 5.69 -9.71
C VAL A 73 -3.58 7.15 -9.48
N LEU A 74 -4.29 7.76 -10.42
CA LEU A 74 -4.78 9.15 -10.32
C LEU A 74 -6.26 9.19 -10.68
N GLU A 75 -7.06 9.82 -9.82
CA GLU A 75 -8.31 10.46 -10.23
C GLU A 75 -7.93 11.86 -10.73
N PHE A 76 -8.10 12.11 -12.01
CA PHE A 76 -7.96 13.44 -12.59
C PHE A 76 -9.29 14.17 -12.45
N ASP A 77 -9.31 15.24 -11.66
CA ASP A 77 -10.38 16.24 -11.69
C ASP A 77 -10.06 17.25 -12.77
N GLY A 78 -10.67 17.13 -13.95
CA GLY A 78 -10.57 18.15 -14.97
C GLY A 78 -11.01 19.49 -14.40
N LYS A 79 -10.19 20.52 -14.62
CA LYS A 79 -10.59 21.91 -14.36
C LYS A 79 -11.89 22.18 -15.13
N SER A 80 -12.83 22.88 -14.51
CA SER A 80 -14.02 23.36 -15.21
C SER A 80 -13.61 24.17 -16.44
N PHE A 81 -14.16 23.85 -17.61
CA PHE A 81 -13.92 24.57 -18.86
C PHE A 81 -15.25 25.06 -19.46
N THR A 82 -15.17 26.03 -20.37
CA THR A 82 -16.34 26.53 -21.11
C THR A 82 -16.99 25.38 -21.87
N SER A 83 -18.30 25.15 -21.66
CA SER A 83 -19.02 23.97 -22.16
C SER A 83 -18.76 23.68 -23.65
N TYR A 84 -18.37 22.45 -24.00
CA TYR A 84 -18.25 22.02 -25.39
C TYR A 84 -19.36 21.03 -25.75
N GLU A 85 -20.06 21.32 -26.84
CA GLU A 85 -21.06 20.40 -27.40
C GLU A 85 -20.36 19.33 -28.24
N THR A 86 -20.32 18.10 -27.75
CA THR A 86 -19.68 16.98 -28.43
C THR A 86 -20.30 15.65 -28.03
N ASN A 87 -20.24 14.67 -28.92
CA ASN A 87 -20.55 13.27 -28.63
C ASN A 87 -19.28 12.41 -28.53
N THR A 88 -18.09 13.00 -28.59
CA THR A 88 -16.83 12.25 -28.56
C THR A 88 -15.90 12.75 -27.47
N PHE A 89 -15.31 11.80 -26.75
CA PHE A 89 -14.23 12.05 -25.83
C PHE A 89 -13.06 11.15 -26.19
N THR A 90 -11.90 11.74 -26.45
CA THR A 90 -10.71 11.00 -26.84
C THR A 90 -9.64 11.15 -25.77
N ILE A 91 -9.11 10.02 -25.33
CA ILE A 91 -7.90 9.96 -24.50
C ILE A 91 -6.80 9.28 -25.29
N SER A 92 -5.68 9.97 -25.44
CA SER A 92 -4.52 9.47 -26.15
C SER A 92 -3.30 9.53 -25.27
N THR A 93 -2.32 8.66 -25.54
CA THR A 93 -1.08 8.64 -24.79
C THR A 93 0.10 8.28 -25.68
N THR A 94 1.25 8.84 -25.32
CA THR A 94 2.56 8.43 -25.86
C THR A 94 3.25 7.40 -24.95
N ALA A 95 2.64 7.01 -23.82
CA ALA A 95 3.20 6.03 -22.91
C ALA A 95 2.97 4.57 -23.36
N LYS A 96 3.94 3.72 -23.02
CA LYS A 96 4.00 2.31 -23.46
C LYS A 96 2.90 1.43 -22.84
N ARG A 97 2.36 1.80 -21.66
CA ARG A 97 1.28 1.08 -20.97
C ARG A 97 0.40 2.04 -20.15
N ALA A 98 -0.72 2.47 -20.72
CA ALA A 98 -1.74 3.24 -20.01
C ALA A 98 -3.08 2.50 -19.98
N TYR A 99 -3.76 2.57 -18.83
CA TYR A 99 -5.06 1.92 -18.59
C TYR A 99 -6.03 2.93 -17.98
N VAL A 100 -7.17 3.16 -18.64
CA VAL A 100 -8.25 4.01 -18.11
C VAL A 100 -9.22 3.14 -17.31
N LYS A 101 -9.51 3.53 -16.07
CA LYS A 101 -10.36 2.81 -15.12
C LYS A 101 -11.79 3.36 -15.12
N SER A 102 -11.91 4.67 -15.13
CA SER A 102 -13.19 5.36 -15.09
C SER A 102 -13.11 6.65 -15.90
N ILE A 103 -14.22 7.02 -16.52
CA ILE A 103 -14.44 8.37 -17.02
C ILE A 103 -15.79 8.83 -16.50
N GLU A 104 -15.81 9.96 -15.81
CA GLU A 104 -17.02 10.61 -15.34
C GLU A 104 -17.20 11.91 -16.11
N PHE A 105 -18.34 12.07 -16.77
CA PHE A 105 -18.70 13.31 -17.46
C PHE A 105 -19.73 14.05 -16.64
N LEU A 106 -19.48 15.33 -16.35
CA LEU A 106 -20.54 16.27 -15.98
C LEU A 106 -20.97 17.00 -17.24
N TYR A 107 -22.20 16.71 -17.68
CA TYR A 107 -22.80 17.37 -18.83
C TYR A 107 -24.16 17.94 -18.47
N ASN A 108 -24.54 19.01 -19.17
CA ASN A 108 -25.92 19.47 -19.19
C ASN A 108 -26.53 19.09 -20.54
N ASN A 109 -27.56 18.26 -20.52
CA ASN A 109 -28.30 17.86 -21.73
C ASN A 109 -29.80 18.16 -21.62
N ALA A 110 -30.15 19.16 -20.83
CA ALA A 110 -31.49 19.72 -20.92
C ALA A 110 -31.61 20.49 -22.24
N GLU A 111 -32.58 20.13 -23.08
CA GLU A 111 -33.16 21.12 -23.99
C GLU A 111 -33.58 22.29 -23.12
N THR A 112 -33.16 23.51 -23.43
CA THR A 112 -33.52 24.70 -22.67
C THR A 112 -34.59 25.50 -23.40
N CYS A 113 -35.54 26.08 -22.67
CA CYS A 113 -36.50 27.04 -23.19
C CYS A 113 -36.12 28.45 -22.71
N THR A 114 -36.33 29.44 -23.57
CA THR A 114 -36.20 30.85 -23.21
C THR A 114 -37.52 31.35 -22.65
N VAL A 115 -37.50 32.01 -21.49
CA VAL A 115 -38.65 32.67 -20.90
C VAL A 115 -38.37 34.17 -20.89
N ALA A 116 -39.21 34.93 -21.59
CA ALA A 116 -39.10 36.38 -21.68
C ALA A 116 -40.36 37.05 -21.11
N TYR A 117 -40.16 37.96 -20.15
CA TYR A 117 -41.21 38.77 -19.54
C TYR A 117 -41.28 40.14 -20.22
N TYR A 118 -42.49 40.61 -20.52
CA TYR A 118 -42.78 41.83 -21.26
C TYR A 118 -43.75 42.74 -20.50
N ASP A 119 -43.48 44.04 -20.52
CA ASP A 119 -44.48 45.08 -20.27
C ASP A 119 -44.77 45.82 -21.59
N GLY A 120 -45.96 45.57 -22.14
CA GLY A 120 -46.29 46.00 -23.50
C GLY A 120 -45.31 45.43 -24.52
N ALA A 121 -44.55 46.31 -25.18
CA ALA A 121 -43.54 45.94 -26.18
C ALA A 121 -42.13 45.76 -25.57
N ASP A 122 -41.92 46.21 -24.34
CA ASP A 122 -40.61 46.25 -23.70
C ASP A 122 -40.32 44.93 -22.97
N VAL A 123 -39.11 44.41 -23.13
CA VAL A 123 -38.65 43.20 -22.41
C VAL A 123 -38.14 43.61 -21.04
N ILE A 124 -38.77 43.09 -19.98
CA ILE A 124 -38.37 43.34 -18.58
C ILE A 124 -37.20 42.43 -18.18
N SER A 125 -37.31 41.14 -18.50
CA SER A 125 -36.32 40.13 -18.13
C SER A 125 -36.38 38.95 -19.09
N THR A 126 -35.25 38.29 -19.30
CA THR A 126 -35.16 37.06 -20.08
C THR A 126 -34.16 36.12 -19.44
N PHE A 127 -34.49 34.83 -19.39
CA PHE A 127 -33.63 33.78 -18.84
C PHE A 127 -33.95 32.45 -19.52
N THR A 128 -33.06 31.47 -19.32
CA THR A 128 -33.22 30.12 -19.85
C THR A 128 -33.47 29.13 -18.72
N VAL A 129 -34.37 28.17 -18.97
CA VAL A 129 -34.68 27.08 -18.05
C VAL A 129 -34.63 25.75 -18.78
N ASP A 130 -34.34 24.67 -18.05
CA ASP A 130 -34.45 23.33 -18.57
C ASP A 130 -35.92 23.04 -18.96
N LYS A 131 -36.14 22.55 -20.17
CA LYS A 131 -37.47 22.14 -20.68
C LYS A 131 -38.06 21.08 -19.76
N GLY A 132 -39.31 21.30 -19.34
CA GLY A 132 -39.99 20.49 -18.34
C GLY A 132 -39.94 21.05 -16.93
N THR A 133 -39.21 22.14 -16.69
CA THR A 133 -39.14 22.81 -15.37
C THR A 133 -40.38 23.67 -15.15
N THR A 134 -40.98 23.60 -13.97
CA THR A 134 -42.01 24.55 -13.51
C THR A 134 -41.34 25.82 -12.98
N LEU A 135 -41.87 26.98 -13.35
CA LEU A 135 -41.33 28.27 -12.90
C LEU A 135 -41.75 28.56 -11.45
N ASP A 136 -40.80 28.89 -10.58
CA ASP A 136 -41.05 29.29 -9.19
C ASP A 136 -41.00 30.82 -9.01
N GLU A 137 -41.34 31.31 -7.81
CA GLU A 137 -41.27 32.75 -7.50
C GLU A 137 -39.86 33.35 -7.63
N THR A 138 -38.78 32.57 -7.53
CA THR A 138 -37.41 33.08 -7.74
C THR A 138 -37.07 33.30 -9.21
N SER A 139 -37.83 32.68 -10.11
CA SER A 139 -37.73 32.86 -11.56
C SER A 139 -38.57 34.01 -12.10
N LYS A 140 -39.37 34.66 -11.25
CA LYS A 140 -40.19 35.82 -11.61
C LYS A 140 -39.40 37.11 -11.38
N PRO A 141 -39.45 38.10 -12.28
CA PRO A 141 -38.99 39.43 -11.96
C PRO A 141 -39.90 40.04 -10.88
N ALA A 142 -39.44 41.12 -10.24
CA ALA A 142 -40.33 41.96 -9.47
C ALA A 142 -41.55 42.33 -10.34
N ASN A 143 -42.75 42.30 -9.74
CA ASN A 143 -43.97 42.63 -10.47
C ASN A 143 -43.84 44.05 -11.04
N PRO A 144 -44.09 44.25 -12.35
CA PRO A 144 -43.98 45.58 -12.92
C PRO A 144 -45.03 46.51 -12.30
N GLU A 145 -44.64 47.76 -12.11
CA GLU A 145 -45.47 48.79 -11.48
C GLU A 145 -46.03 49.74 -12.52
N LYS A 146 -47.31 50.09 -12.38
CA LYS A 146 -47.98 51.04 -13.25
C LYS A 146 -48.90 51.94 -12.42
N GLU A 147 -48.61 53.25 -12.42
CA GLU A 147 -49.34 54.23 -11.61
C GLU A 147 -50.86 54.15 -11.84
N GLY A 148 -51.63 54.03 -10.76
CA GLY A 148 -53.09 53.89 -10.79
C GLY A 148 -53.62 52.47 -11.08
N TYR A 149 -52.75 51.51 -11.37
CA TYR A 149 -53.10 50.12 -11.68
C TYR A 149 -52.42 49.13 -10.72
N VAL A 150 -52.97 47.92 -10.62
CA VAL A 150 -52.34 46.78 -9.95
C VAL A 150 -52.03 45.68 -10.94
N PHE A 151 -50.90 45.00 -10.71
CA PHE A 151 -50.48 43.87 -11.52
C PHE A 151 -51.42 42.67 -11.31
N ALA A 152 -52.08 42.24 -12.38
CA ALA A 152 -53.08 41.18 -12.37
C ALA A 152 -52.51 39.79 -12.68
N GLY A 153 -51.35 39.74 -13.34
CA GLY A 153 -50.62 38.51 -13.65
C GLY A 153 -49.91 38.54 -15.00
N TRP A 154 -49.22 37.43 -15.28
CA TRP A 154 -48.53 37.16 -16.53
C TRP A 154 -49.40 36.37 -17.51
N TYR A 155 -49.41 36.76 -18.77
CA TYR A 155 -50.27 36.20 -19.82
C TYR A 155 -49.44 35.71 -21.01
N THR A 156 -49.83 34.61 -21.65
CA THR A 156 -49.05 34.02 -22.75
C THR A 156 -49.27 34.70 -24.10
N ASN A 157 -50.18 35.67 -24.18
CA ASN A 157 -50.53 36.39 -25.40
C ASN A 157 -50.64 37.90 -25.18
N VAL A 158 -50.34 38.68 -26.22
CA VAL A 158 -50.37 40.15 -26.18
C VAL A 158 -51.76 40.73 -25.95
N ASP A 159 -52.83 39.98 -26.26
CA ASP A 159 -54.22 40.40 -26.01
C ASP A 159 -54.66 40.17 -24.54
N LEU A 160 -53.79 39.61 -23.70
CA LEU A 160 -53.98 39.44 -22.24
C LEU A 160 -55.24 38.64 -21.87
N THR A 161 -55.54 37.60 -22.65
CA THR A 161 -56.68 36.68 -22.44
C THR A 161 -56.27 35.40 -21.71
N ASP A 162 -55.08 34.88 -22.01
CA ASP A 162 -54.62 33.57 -21.55
C ASP A 162 -53.63 33.73 -20.39
N LYS A 163 -54.13 33.65 -19.15
CA LYS A 163 -53.30 33.78 -17.95
C LYS A 163 -52.36 32.58 -17.86
N TYR A 164 -51.07 32.82 -17.69
CA TYR A 164 -50.10 31.75 -17.50
C TYR A 164 -50.26 31.10 -16.12
N ASN A 165 -50.25 29.76 -16.10
CA ASN A 165 -50.27 28.97 -14.87
C ASN A 165 -48.84 28.50 -14.55
N PHE A 166 -48.27 29.00 -13.46
CA PHE A 166 -46.89 28.69 -13.04
C PHE A 166 -46.71 27.26 -12.52
N ASP A 167 -47.79 26.54 -12.23
CA ASP A 167 -47.75 25.11 -11.89
C ASP A 167 -47.49 24.22 -13.13
N LEU A 168 -47.54 24.78 -14.35
CA LEU A 168 -47.29 24.05 -15.58
C LEU A 168 -45.79 24.10 -15.96
N PRO A 169 -45.21 22.98 -16.40
CA PRO A 169 -43.83 22.95 -16.84
C PRO A 169 -43.64 23.74 -18.14
N VAL A 170 -42.51 24.41 -18.27
CA VAL A 170 -42.11 25.11 -19.50
C VAL A 170 -41.68 24.08 -20.55
N THR A 171 -42.51 23.87 -21.58
CA THR A 171 -42.24 22.87 -22.63
C THR A 171 -41.78 23.47 -23.95
N ALA A 172 -41.76 24.80 -24.09
CA ALA A 172 -41.27 25.54 -25.25
C ALA A 172 -40.89 26.97 -24.83
N ASP A 173 -40.26 27.74 -25.71
CA ASP A 173 -39.99 29.16 -25.47
C ASP A 173 -41.27 29.93 -25.13
N LEU A 174 -41.22 30.71 -24.06
CA LEU A 174 -42.38 31.36 -23.45
C LEU A 174 -42.21 32.88 -23.50
N LYS A 175 -43.24 33.57 -23.97
CA LYS A 175 -43.37 35.03 -23.84
C LYS A 175 -44.52 35.33 -22.90
N LEU A 176 -44.22 36.06 -21.83
CA LEU A 176 -45.17 36.41 -20.78
C LEU A 176 -45.38 37.92 -20.74
N TYR A 177 -46.62 38.36 -20.92
CA TYR A 177 -47.01 39.76 -20.97
C TYR A 177 -47.71 40.17 -19.66
N ALA A 178 -47.29 41.30 -19.10
CA ALA A 178 -47.90 41.85 -17.89
C ALA A 178 -49.32 42.37 -18.17
N LYS A 179 -50.27 42.00 -17.31
CA LYS A 179 -51.61 42.59 -17.30
C LYS A 179 -51.81 43.47 -16.07
N PHE A 180 -52.49 44.58 -16.28
CA PHE A 180 -52.80 45.57 -15.25
C PHE A 180 -54.31 45.78 -15.15
N GLU A 181 -54.82 45.93 -13.92
CA GLU A 181 -56.21 46.29 -13.62
C GLU A 181 -56.24 47.59 -12.84
N GLU A 182 -57.23 48.46 -13.07
CA GLU A 182 -57.33 49.73 -12.33
C GLU A 182 -57.45 49.45 -10.83
N SER A 183 -56.61 50.09 -10.03
CA SER A 183 -56.54 49.87 -8.59
C SER A 183 -57.87 50.14 -7.88
N VAL A 184 -58.65 51.08 -8.38
CA VAL A 184 -59.99 51.43 -7.87
C VAL A 184 -61.08 50.41 -8.21
N ALA A 185 -60.84 49.54 -9.20
CA ALA A 185 -61.80 48.55 -9.67
C ALA A 185 -61.68 47.19 -8.96
N VAL A 186 -60.71 47.02 -8.06
CA VAL A 186 -60.42 45.74 -7.39
C VAL A 186 -60.07 45.92 -5.91
N GLU A 187 -60.32 44.88 -5.11
CA GLU A 187 -59.81 44.84 -3.73
C GLU A 187 -58.30 44.59 -3.73
N THR A 188 -57.54 45.49 -3.09
CA THR A 188 -56.07 45.41 -2.99
C THR A 188 -55.61 45.17 -1.55
N GLN A 189 -54.39 44.67 -1.40
CA GLN A 189 -53.70 44.50 -0.12
C GLN A 189 -52.28 45.06 -0.24
N THR A 190 -51.79 45.61 0.86
CA THR A 190 -50.43 46.19 0.97
C THR A 190 -49.51 45.21 1.68
N VAL A 191 -48.36 44.93 1.06
CA VAL A 191 -47.24 44.20 1.64
C VAL A 191 -46.15 45.21 1.99
N THR A 192 -45.84 45.34 3.27
CA THR A 192 -44.80 46.25 3.78
C THR A 192 -43.54 45.46 4.09
N PHE A 193 -42.43 45.76 3.43
CA PHE A 193 -41.13 45.14 3.66
C PHE A 193 -40.28 46.05 4.56
N MET A 194 -39.96 45.57 5.74
CA MET A 194 -39.21 46.29 6.76
C MET A 194 -37.77 45.75 6.85
N LYS A 195 -36.78 46.63 6.69
CA LYS A 195 -35.36 46.27 6.84
C LYS A 195 -35.05 45.81 8.28
N ASP A 196 -35.74 46.39 9.25
CA ASP A 196 -35.69 46.07 10.69
C ASP A 196 -37.01 46.52 11.36
N ALA A 197 -37.07 46.61 12.69
CA ALA A 197 -38.31 46.97 13.39
C ALA A 197 -38.87 48.37 13.05
N GLU A 198 -38.02 49.29 12.59
CA GLU A 198 -38.35 50.72 12.45
C GLU A 198 -38.10 51.27 11.03
N THR A 199 -37.28 50.57 10.24
CA THR A 199 -36.84 51.04 8.92
C THR A 199 -37.63 50.37 7.81
N LEU A 200 -38.40 51.16 7.07
CA LEU A 200 -39.06 50.73 5.84
C LEU A 200 -38.01 50.47 4.74
N PHE A 201 -38.07 49.31 4.11
CA PHE A 201 -37.27 48.99 2.94
C PHE A 201 -38.05 49.26 1.65
N ASP A 202 -39.26 48.70 1.56
CA ASP A 202 -40.09 48.77 0.36
C ASP A 202 -41.58 48.51 0.68
N THR A 203 -42.47 48.85 -0.24
CA THR A 203 -43.90 48.53 -0.16
C THR A 203 -44.41 48.07 -1.51
N SER A 204 -45.23 47.02 -1.51
CA SER A 204 -45.90 46.53 -2.73
C SER A 204 -47.41 46.46 -2.53
N VAL A 205 -48.17 46.76 -3.58
CA VAL A 205 -49.63 46.67 -3.60
C VAL A 205 -50.04 45.58 -4.60
N VAL A 206 -50.79 44.60 -4.12
CA VAL A 206 -51.26 43.47 -4.92
C VAL A 206 -52.77 43.34 -4.83
N LYS A 207 -53.40 42.77 -5.86
CA LYS A 207 -54.82 42.38 -5.79
C LYS A 207 -55.00 41.29 -4.74
N LYS A 208 -56.04 41.38 -3.92
CA LYS A 208 -56.37 40.37 -2.91
C LYS A 208 -56.49 38.99 -3.56
N GLY A 209 -55.81 38.00 -2.99
CA GLY A 209 -55.76 36.63 -3.50
C GLY A 209 -54.63 36.36 -4.52
N ASN A 210 -53.87 37.38 -4.95
CA ASN A 210 -52.65 37.19 -5.73
C ASN A 210 -51.41 37.06 -4.83
N THR A 211 -50.34 36.47 -5.35
CA THR A 211 -49.01 36.48 -4.70
C THR A 211 -48.33 37.84 -4.86
N VAL A 212 -47.35 38.12 -3.98
CA VAL A 212 -46.45 39.28 -4.09
C VAL A 212 -45.10 38.80 -4.62
N GLY A 213 -44.48 39.58 -5.50
CA GLY A 213 -43.14 39.28 -5.99
C GLY A 213 -42.09 39.46 -4.88
N VAL A 214 -40.96 38.76 -5.01
CA VAL A 214 -39.82 38.93 -4.10
C VAL A 214 -39.18 40.31 -4.36
N PRO A 215 -38.99 41.17 -3.33
CA PRO A 215 -38.34 42.46 -3.52
C PRO A 215 -36.82 42.27 -3.73
N ALA A 216 -36.13 43.33 -4.15
CA ALA A 216 -34.67 43.32 -4.19
C ALA A 216 -34.08 42.98 -2.81
N GLU A 217 -32.97 42.24 -2.76
CA GLU A 217 -32.35 41.90 -1.48
C GLU A 217 -31.84 43.17 -0.77
N PRO A 218 -32.26 43.44 0.48
CA PRO A 218 -31.73 44.56 1.23
C PRO A 218 -30.25 44.31 1.57
N THR A 219 -29.49 45.39 1.78
CA THR A 219 -28.09 45.33 2.23
C THR A 219 -27.91 45.85 3.65
N ASN A 220 -27.04 45.20 4.43
CA ASN A 220 -26.67 45.62 5.78
C ASN A 220 -25.20 45.27 6.05
N ASP A 221 -24.37 46.27 6.33
CA ASP A 221 -22.93 46.11 6.49
C ASP A 221 -22.61 45.21 7.68
N GLY A 222 -21.73 44.23 7.48
CA GLY A 222 -21.40 43.23 8.51
C GLY A 222 -22.43 42.10 8.67
N TYR A 223 -23.50 42.08 7.87
CA TYR A 223 -24.53 41.03 7.90
C TYR A 223 -24.79 40.41 6.53
N SER A 224 -25.37 39.22 6.53
CA SER A 224 -25.97 38.53 5.38
C SER A 224 -27.48 38.51 5.53
N PHE A 225 -28.20 38.80 4.44
CA PHE A 225 -29.66 38.66 4.37
C PHE A 225 -30.05 37.18 4.36
N ALA A 226 -30.99 36.78 5.22
CA ALA A 226 -31.40 35.38 5.40
C ALA A 226 -32.89 35.15 5.09
N GLY A 227 -33.57 36.15 4.50
CA GLY A 227 -34.96 36.06 4.07
C GLY A 227 -35.91 36.97 4.82
N TRP A 228 -37.18 36.92 4.41
CA TRP A 228 -38.29 37.71 4.93
C TRP A 228 -39.15 36.89 5.89
N TYR A 229 -39.55 37.50 7.01
CA TYR A 229 -40.28 36.84 8.10
C TYR A 229 -41.53 37.63 8.48
N THR A 230 -42.58 36.95 8.93
CA THR A 230 -43.88 37.57 9.27
C THR A 230 -43.91 38.23 10.64
N ASP A 231 -42.83 38.13 11.41
CA ASP A 231 -42.72 38.70 12.75
C ASP A 231 -41.35 39.35 12.96
N VAL A 232 -41.30 40.38 13.80
CA VAL A 232 -40.09 41.16 14.08
C VAL A 232 -38.97 40.32 14.72
N LYS A 233 -39.29 39.20 15.39
CA LYS A 233 -38.29 38.28 15.96
C LYS A 233 -37.76 37.27 14.95
N CYS A 234 -38.23 37.33 13.70
CA CYS A 234 -37.82 36.47 12.59
C CYS A 234 -37.93 34.98 12.91
N THR A 235 -39.08 34.58 13.46
CA THR A 235 -39.39 33.19 13.84
C THR A 235 -40.12 32.42 12.74
N THR A 236 -41.00 33.09 11.98
CA THR A 236 -41.79 32.48 10.91
C THR A 236 -41.42 33.06 9.54
N ALA A 237 -40.70 32.29 8.73
CA ALA A 237 -40.32 32.69 7.37
C ALA A 237 -41.57 32.83 6.48
N TYR A 238 -41.59 33.84 5.61
CA TYR A 238 -42.68 34.06 4.67
C TYR A 238 -42.48 33.24 3.39
N ASP A 239 -43.54 32.56 2.94
CA ASP A 239 -43.57 31.84 1.67
C ASP A 239 -44.24 32.72 0.60
N PHE A 240 -43.45 33.16 -0.39
CA PHE A 240 -43.90 34.02 -1.47
C PHE A 240 -44.89 33.35 -2.43
N ASN A 241 -45.07 32.03 -2.35
CA ASN A 241 -46.09 31.32 -3.12
C ASN A 241 -47.50 31.45 -2.52
N LEU A 242 -47.64 32.00 -1.31
CA LEU A 242 -48.94 32.16 -0.66
C LEU A 242 -49.67 33.42 -1.14
N PRO A 243 -50.99 33.33 -1.40
CA PRO A 243 -51.78 34.49 -1.79
C PRO A 243 -51.92 35.49 -0.64
N VAL A 244 -51.79 36.78 -0.97
CA VAL A 244 -51.96 37.89 -0.02
C VAL A 244 -53.45 38.20 0.11
N ASN A 245 -54.05 37.83 1.24
CA ASN A 245 -55.48 38.02 1.52
C ASN A 245 -55.77 39.19 2.46
N THR A 246 -54.76 39.67 3.18
CA THR A 246 -54.81 40.81 4.10
C THR A 246 -53.51 41.59 3.98
N ASN A 247 -53.49 42.84 4.44
CA ASN A 247 -52.25 43.58 4.62
C ASN A 247 -51.29 42.79 5.51
N ILE A 248 -50.01 42.74 5.12
CA ILE A 248 -48.96 42.03 5.86
C ILE A 248 -47.72 42.91 5.97
N THR A 249 -46.98 42.73 7.06
CA THR A 249 -45.67 43.34 7.25
C THR A 249 -44.63 42.23 7.39
N LEU A 250 -43.58 42.31 6.58
CA LEU A 250 -42.49 41.35 6.53
C LEU A 250 -41.19 41.99 7.01
N TYR A 251 -40.39 41.28 7.78
CA TYR A 251 -39.15 41.74 8.39
C TYR A 251 -37.95 40.97 7.85
N ALA A 252 -36.89 41.68 7.47
CA ALA A 252 -35.65 41.08 7.01
C ALA A 252 -34.87 40.42 8.17
N LYS A 253 -34.44 39.17 7.99
CA LYS A 253 -33.55 38.49 8.93
C LYS A 253 -32.10 38.69 8.53
N TRP A 254 -31.28 39.05 9.52
CA TRP A 254 -29.85 39.32 9.33
C TRP A 254 -29.00 38.32 10.12
N LEU A 255 -28.01 37.73 9.44
CA LEU A 255 -27.01 36.85 10.03
C LEU A 255 -25.65 37.58 10.07
N ALA A 256 -25.01 37.64 11.23
CA ALA A 256 -23.73 38.31 11.38
C ALA A 256 -22.65 37.66 10.50
N LYS A 257 -21.75 38.47 9.94
CA LYS A 257 -20.52 38.04 9.28
C LYS A 257 -19.35 38.25 10.23
N TYR A 258 -18.54 37.22 10.40
CA TYR A 258 -17.33 37.24 11.21
C TYR A 258 -16.10 37.08 10.34
N THR A 259 -15.01 37.72 10.75
CA THR A 259 -13.69 37.56 10.13
C THR A 259 -12.94 36.43 10.82
N VAL A 260 -12.48 35.46 10.01
CA VAL A 260 -11.52 34.45 10.44
C VAL A 260 -10.16 34.81 9.88
N SER A 261 -9.23 35.18 10.76
CA SER A 261 -7.85 35.50 10.42
C SER A 261 -6.93 34.31 10.69
N PHE A 262 -5.84 34.23 9.95
CA PHE A 262 -4.83 33.19 10.10
C PHE A 262 -3.51 33.85 10.51
N ASP A 263 -3.09 33.62 11.74
CA ASP A 263 -1.78 34.07 12.23
C ASP A 263 -0.74 33.01 11.88
N THR A 264 0.17 33.34 10.97
CA THR A 264 1.21 32.41 10.50
C THR A 264 2.53 32.56 11.23
N ASP A 265 2.57 33.31 12.35
CA ASP A 265 3.78 33.51 13.15
C ASP A 265 4.99 33.96 12.29
N GLY A 266 4.76 34.90 11.37
CA GLY A 266 5.77 35.40 10.43
C GLY A 266 6.11 34.46 9.27
N GLY A 267 5.29 33.42 9.03
CA GLY A 267 5.30 32.63 7.80
C GLY A 267 4.67 33.34 6.60
N SER A 268 4.40 32.59 5.53
CA SER A 268 3.69 33.10 4.36
C SER A 268 2.27 33.54 4.72
N THR A 269 1.78 34.59 4.07
CA THR A 269 0.43 35.10 4.30
C THR A 269 -0.64 34.09 3.89
N VAL A 270 -1.69 33.99 4.72
CA VAL A 270 -2.93 33.27 4.40
C VAL A 270 -4.07 34.28 4.44
N GLU A 271 -4.89 34.32 3.41
CA GLU A 271 -6.00 35.28 3.32
C GLU A 271 -7.07 35.00 4.39
N SER A 272 -7.58 36.07 4.99
CA SER A 272 -8.69 35.99 5.94
C SER A 272 -9.98 35.58 5.24
N GLN A 273 -10.85 34.90 5.97
CA GLN A 273 -12.17 34.50 5.47
C GLN A 273 -13.26 35.35 6.11
N THR A 274 -14.33 35.57 5.35
CA THR A 274 -15.59 36.09 5.89
C THR A 274 -16.57 34.94 6.01
N VAL A 275 -17.00 34.64 7.24
CA VAL A 275 -17.86 33.50 7.57
C VAL A 275 -19.15 34.01 8.18
N VAL A 276 -20.29 33.57 7.67
CA VAL A 276 -21.60 33.88 8.25
C VAL A 276 -21.79 33.04 9.52
N THR A 277 -22.36 33.63 10.57
CA THR A 277 -22.66 32.95 11.83
C THR A 277 -23.41 31.63 11.58
N GLY A 278 -23.02 30.58 12.31
CA GLY A 278 -23.56 29.24 12.12
C GLY A 278 -22.83 28.38 11.08
N ASN A 279 -21.95 28.99 10.27
CA ASN A 279 -21.08 28.25 9.34
C ASN A 279 -19.69 28.01 9.95
N LYS A 280 -18.91 27.16 9.27
CA LYS A 280 -17.54 26.79 9.63
C LYS A 280 -16.53 27.57 8.77
N ALA A 281 -15.33 27.76 9.30
CA ALA A 281 -14.20 28.22 8.49
C ALA A 281 -13.73 27.12 7.55
N THR A 282 -13.25 27.49 6.36
CA THR A 282 -12.66 26.55 5.40
C THR A 282 -11.17 26.40 5.68
N LYS A 283 -10.64 25.18 5.72
CA LYS A 283 -9.19 24.98 5.85
C LYS A 283 -8.45 25.55 4.63
N PRO A 284 -7.38 26.35 4.79
CA PRO A 284 -6.58 26.83 3.66
C PRO A 284 -6.09 25.68 2.78
N ALA A 285 -6.23 25.82 1.45
CA ALA A 285 -5.86 24.77 0.50
C ALA A 285 -4.35 24.51 0.41
N VAL A 286 -3.54 25.52 0.74
CA VAL A 286 -2.08 25.45 0.80
C VAL A 286 -1.67 25.77 2.23
N ASN A 287 -0.84 24.90 2.81
CA ASN A 287 -0.27 25.15 4.15
C ASN A 287 0.69 26.34 4.08
N PRO A 288 0.71 27.21 5.11
CA PRO A 288 1.67 28.30 5.15
C PRO A 288 3.09 27.77 5.29
N THR A 289 4.06 28.51 4.76
CA THR A 289 5.48 28.17 4.80
C THR A 289 6.25 29.17 5.65
N LYS A 290 7.19 28.71 6.47
CA LYS A 290 8.07 29.56 7.28
C LYS A 290 9.50 29.04 7.13
N LYS A 291 10.42 29.90 6.67
CA LYS A 291 11.78 29.49 6.32
C LYS A 291 12.48 28.83 7.51
N GLY A 292 12.93 27.58 7.33
CA GLY A 292 13.61 26.81 8.38
C GLY A 292 12.68 26.10 9.35
N TYR A 293 11.36 26.09 9.10
CA TYR A 293 10.37 25.40 9.92
C TYR A 293 9.43 24.52 9.08
N ASN A 294 8.96 23.43 9.68
CA ASN A 294 7.90 22.57 9.17
C ASN A 294 6.55 23.06 9.73
N PHE A 295 5.54 23.18 8.88
CA PHE A 295 4.17 23.46 9.32
C PHE A 295 3.59 22.21 10.01
N VAL A 296 3.14 22.37 11.25
CA VAL A 296 2.59 21.26 12.06
C VAL A 296 1.07 21.21 11.94
N GLY A 297 0.42 22.36 12.05
CA GLY A 297 -1.03 22.42 12.09
C GLY A 297 -1.57 23.79 12.48
N TRP A 298 -2.88 23.88 12.57
CA TRP A 298 -3.62 25.07 12.98
C TRP A 298 -4.17 24.87 14.40
N TYR A 299 -4.09 25.89 15.23
CA TYR A 299 -4.40 25.83 16.66
C TYR A 299 -5.33 26.98 17.05
N THR A 300 -6.09 26.76 18.12
CA THR A 300 -7.06 27.73 18.65
C THR A 300 -6.41 28.96 19.29
N ASP A 301 -5.14 28.84 19.68
CA ASP A 301 -4.38 29.90 20.33
C ASP A 301 -2.87 29.77 20.01
N ASN A 302 -2.11 30.79 20.44
CA ASN A 302 -0.66 30.86 20.29
C ASN A 302 0.14 30.03 21.32
N THR A 303 -0.54 29.31 22.23
CA THR A 303 0.10 28.33 23.12
C THR A 303 0.18 26.94 22.47
N TYR A 304 -0.52 26.75 21.35
CA TYR A 304 -0.48 25.56 20.51
C TYR A 304 -0.85 24.27 21.25
N THR A 305 -1.82 24.37 22.17
CA THR A 305 -2.28 23.26 23.01
C THR A 305 -3.44 22.50 22.37
N THR A 306 -4.35 23.19 21.69
CA THR A 306 -5.55 22.61 21.08
C THR A 306 -5.57 22.88 19.58
N GLU A 307 -5.62 21.82 18.78
CA GLU A 307 -5.75 21.93 17.32
C GLU A 307 -7.13 22.47 16.95
N PHE A 308 -7.16 23.33 15.93
CA PHE A 308 -8.39 23.90 15.42
C PHE A 308 -9.11 22.87 14.53
N ASP A 309 -10.35 22.55 14.90
CA ASP A 309 -11.20 21.61 14.16
C ASP A 309 -12.04 22.35 13.11
N PHE A 310 -11.58 22.33 11.86
CA PHE A 310 -12.31 22.92 10.72
C PHE A 310 -13.62 22.19 10.37
N GLU A 311 -13.79 20.94 10.81
CA GLU A 311 -14.96 20.14 10.47
C GLU A 311 -16.11 20.33 11.45
N ASN A 312 -15.84 20.66 12.71
CA ASN A 312 -16.87 20.77 13.74
C ASN A 312 -16.97 22.14 14.41
N THR A 313 -15.99 23.04 14.26
CA THR A 313 -16.02 24.35 14.92
C THR A 313 -16.89 25.34 14.14
N ILE A 314 -18.01 25.74 14.73
CA ILE A 314 -18.88 26.80 14.21
C ILE A 314 -18.30 28.16 14.60
N ILE A 315 -18.26 29.09 13.64
CA ILE A 315 -17.81 30.46 13.89
C ILE A 315 -18.98 31.29 14.42
N THR A 316 -18.84 31.80 15.64
CA THR A 316 -19.82 32.67 16.31
C THR A 316 -19.27 34.05 16.64
N ASP A 317 -17.98 34.29 16.42
CA ASP A 317 -17.29 35.55 16.67
C ASP A 317 -16.07 35.68 15.74
N ASN A 318 -15.48 36.88 15.68
CA ASN A 318 -14.19 37.06 15.01
C ASN A 318 -13.14 36.15 15.64
N THR A 319 -12.48 35.33 14.81
CA THR A 319 -11.62 34.23 15.27
C THR A 319 -10.24 34.34 14.62
N THR A 320 -9.19 34.23 15.43
CA THR A 320 -7.81 34.08 14.93
C THR A 320 -7.40 32.62 15.08
N ILE A 321 -6.94 31.99 13.99
CA ILE A 321 -6.43 30.62 13.96
C ILE A 321 -4.91 30.67 13.79
N TYR A 322 -4.17 29.98 14.65
CA TYR A 322 -2.71 30.11 14.76
C TYR A 322 -1.99 28.95 14.10
N ALA A 323 -1.08 29.24 13.17
CA ALA A 323 -0.19 28.23 12.60
C ALA A 323 0.88 27.87 13.62
N LYS A 324 1.05 26.57 13.86
CA LYS A 324 2.21 26.05 14.58
C LYS A 324 3.28 25.62 13.60
N PHE A 325 4.47 26.12 13.83
CA PHE A 325 5.67 25.77 13.10
C PHE A 325 6.67 25.11 14.06
N GLU A 326 7.36 24.09 13.58
CA GLU A 326 8.45 23.45 14.31
C GLU A 326 9.74 23.56 13.53
N ASP A 327 10.84 23.77 14.24
CA ASP A 327 12.16 23.89 13.63
C ASP A 327 12.42 22.67 12.73
N THR A 328 12.89 22.90 11.50
CA THR A 328 13.22 21.82 10.54
C THR A 328 14.27 20.84 11.05
N SER A 329 15.02 21.20 12.10
CA SER A 329 15.90 20.27 12.82
C SER A 329 15.14 19.20 13.61
N ILE A 330 13.82 19.33 13.75
CA ILE A 330 12.93 18.42 14.46
C ILE A 330 11.94 17.80 13.47
N ILE A 331 11.89 16.47 13.44
CA ILE A 331 11.01 15.68 12.58
C ILE A 331 10.06 14.88 13.44
N ARG A 332 8.81 14.74 13.00
CA ARG A 332 7.87 13.79 13.60
C ARG A 332 7.50 12.69 12.62
N LEU A 333 7.63 11.45 13.06
CA LEU A 333 7.27 10.28 12.27
C LEU A 333 6.80 9.17 13.21
N ASN A 334 5.63 8.60 12.91
CA ASN A 334 5.03 7.50 13.68
C ASN A 334 4.95 7.78 15.19
N GLY A 335 4.59 9.00 15.58
CA GLY A 335 4.50 9.41 17.00
C GLY A 335 5.84 9.71 17.67
N TYR A 336 6.97 9.51 16.99
CA TYR A 336 8.31 9.83 17.51
C TYR A 336 8.79 11.19 17.04
N THR A 337 9.58 11.84 17.88
CA THR A 337 10.31 13.06 17.53
C THR A 337 11.76 12.70 17.20
N PHE A 338 12.31 13.21 16.10
CA PHE A 338 13.70 13.01 15.71
C PHE A 338 14.43 14.34 15.64
N ASN A 339 15.59 14.42 16.27
CA ASN A 339 16.40 15.64 16.29
C ASN A 339 17.61 15.48 15.39
N LYS A 340 17.94 16.52 14.63
CA LYS A 340 19.13 16.59 13.80
C LYS A 340 20.38 16.34 14.64
N ILE A 341 21.22 15.39 14.21
CA ILE A 341 22.55 15.19 14.77
C ILE A 341 23.59 15.92 13.92
N SER A 342 24.56 16.55 14.58
CA SER A 342 25.56 17.42 13.92
C SER A 342 27.01 17.00 14.20
N THR A 343 27.22 15.97 15.02
CA THR A 343 28.56 15.49 15.42
C THR A 343 28.65 13.97 15.25
N LEU A 344 29.89 13.47 15.09
CA LEU A 344 30.14 12.04 15.05
C LEU A 344 29.78 11.35 16.37
N GLU A 345 29.98 12.03 17.50
CA GLU A 345 29.59 11.56 18.84
C GLU A 345 28.06 11.37 18.98
N GLY A 346 27.27 12.13 18.22
CA GLY A 346 25.82 11.97 18.17
C GLY A 346 25.35 10.72 17.41
N LEU A 347 26.25 10.09 16.64
CA LEU A 347 25.97 8.86 15.91
C LEU A 347 26.18 7.65 16.81
N THR A 348 25.09 7.16 17.39
CA THR A 348 25.06 5.90 18.16
C THR A 348 24.16 4.88 17.47
N THR A 349 24.12 3.66 17.99
CA THR A 349 23.02 2.75 17.66
C THR A 349 21.68 3.44 17.95
N GLY A 350 20.74 3.33 17.02
CA GLY A 350 19.43 3.95 17.13
C GLY A 350 18.74 4.14 15.78
N TYR A 351 17.71 4.98 15.79
CA TYR A 351 16.79 5.12 14.68
C TYR A 351 16.82 6.51 14.11
N TYR A 352 16.85 6.56 12.79
CA TYR A 352 17.19 7.76 12.08
C TYR A 352 16.24 8.01 10.92
N VAL A 353 15.88 9.27 10.74
CA VAL A 353 15.44 9.76 9.44
C VAL A 353 16.69 10.27 8.73
N ILE A 354 16.87 9.86 7.48
CA ILE A 354 18.00 10.26 6.64
C ILE A 354 17.48 11.28 5.63
N GLY A 355 18.02 12.47 5.66
CA GLY A 355 17.64 13.59 4.80
C GLY A 355 18.82 14.18 4.05
N GLY A 356 18.50 15.11 3.17
CA GLY A 356 19.44 15.93 2.42
C GLY A 356 18.91 17.35 2.29
N TYR A 357 19.80 18.32 2.39
CA TYR A 357 19.46 19.74 2.33
C TYR A 357 19.56 20.27 0.90
N ILE A 358 18.66 21.17 0.53
CA ILE A 358 18.69 21.87 -0.76
C ILE A 358 18.84 23.37 -0.46
N SER A 359 20.06 23.88 -0.65
CA SER A 359 20.43 25.24 -0.26
C SER A 359 19.71 26.36 -1.01
N ASN A 360 19.35 26.17 -2.27
CA ASN A 360 18.67 27.21 -3.08
C ASN A 360 17.19 27.39 -2.68
N SER A 361 16.51 26.32 -2.26
CA SER A 361 15.13 26.37 -1.75
C SER A 361 15.06 26.43 -0.23
N ASN A 362 16.18 26.23 0.48
CA ASN A 362 16.23 26.13 1.94
C ASN A 362 15.30 25.02 2.48
N GLU A 363 15.27 23.89 1.79
CA GLU A 363 14.39 22.75 2.10
C GLU A 363 15.21 21.51 2.46
N TYR A 364 14.68 20.68 3.37
CA TYR A 364 15.14 19.31 3.54
C TYR A 364 14.26 18.36 2.73
N LYS A 365 14.87 17.34 2.12
CA LYS A 365 14.16 16.19 1.58
C LYS A 365 14.61 14.94 2.31
N TYR A 366 13.68 14.02 2.55
CA TYR A 366 13.91 12.80 3.33
C TYR A 366 13.87 11.58 2.44
N MET A 367 14.72 10.61 2.74
CA MET A 367 14.81 9.36 1.98
C MET A 367 13.56 8.51 2.16
N ILE A 368 13.08 7.96 1.04
CA ILE A 368 11.92 7.06 1.01
C ILE A 368 12.20 5.81 0.15
N SER A 369 11.67 4.66 0.57
CA SER A 369 11.95 3.33 0.01
C SER A 369 11.11 2.97 -1.22
N ASP A 370 10.62 3.96 -1.98
CA ASP A 370 9.87 3.70 -3.22
C ASP A 370 10.83 3.38 -4.38
N MET A 371 11.21 2.11 -4.49
CA MET A 371 11.98 1.58 -5.61
C MET A 371 11.09 1.33 -6.84
N ASN A 372 10.77 2.40 -7.56
CA ASN A 372 10.22 2.27 -8.92
C ASN A 372 11.26 2.50 -10.04
N THR A 373 12.52 2.76 -9.69
CA THR A 373 13.64 2.84 -10.65
C THR A 373 14.88 2.22 -10.04
N THR A 374 15.35 1.11 -10.61
CA THR A 374 16.59 0.43 -10.22
C THR A 374 17.75 1.44 -10.23
N LYS A 375 18.30 1.78 -9.04
CA LYS A 375 19.65 2.32 -8.74
C LYS A 375 19.74 3.40 -7.63
N SER A 376 18.64 3.96 -7.11
CA SER A 376 18.68 5.02 -6.08
C SER A 376 17.43 5.08 -5.19
N PHE A 377 17.56 5.62 -3.98
CA PHE A 377 16.39 5.97 -3.17
C PHE A 377 15.86 7.35 -3.56
N LYS A 378 14.54 7.49 -3.64
CA LYS A 378 13.90 8.79 -3.87
C LYS A 378 13.92 9.63 -2.61
N SER A 379 13.69 10.93 -2.77
CA SER A 379 13.41 11.82 -1.65
C SER A 379 11.98 12.38 -1.69
N SER A 380 11.49 12.77 -0.51
CA SER A 380 10.17 13.33 -0.28
C SER A 380 10.27 14.55 0.64
N ASP A 381 9.28 15.44 0.59
CA ASP A 381 9.13 16.53 1.54
C ASP A 381 8.77 16.06 2.94
N ASN A 382 8.18 14.86 3.04
CA ASN A 382 7.83 14.24 4.31
C ASN A 382 8.48 12.86 4.41
N PRO A 383 9.12 12.54 5.55
CA PRO A 383 9.62 11.18 5.78
C PRO A 383 8.43 10.24 5.97
N THR A 384 8.52 9.05 5.39
CA THR A 384 7.49 7.99 5.52
C THR A 384 8.04 6.74 6.18
N GLU A 385 9.35 6.70 6.44
CA GLU A 385 10.04 5.60 7.08
C GLU A 385 11.24 6.11 7.87
N PHE A 386 11.71 5.27 8.79
CA PHE A 386 12.95 5.46 9.51
C PHE A 386 13.89 4.29 9.23
N TYR A 387 15.17 4.52 9.53
CA TYR A 387 16.26 3.60 9.31
C TYR A 387 16.93 3.27 10.64
N GLU A 388 17.15 1.99 10.88
CA GLU A 388 17.97 1.54 11.99
C GLU A 388 19.44 1.62 11.59
N ILE A 389 20.22 2.41 12.32
CA ILE A 389 21.66 2.51 12.16
C ILE A 389 22.31 1.81 13.34
N LYS A 390 22.94 0.65 13.10
CA LYS A 390 23.75 -0.06 14.11
C LYS A 390 25.21 0.33 13.96
N LEU A 391 25.84 0.77 15.05
CA LEU A 391 27.27 1.10 15.11
C LEU A 391 28.05 -0.10 15.67
N LYS A 392 29.14 -0.48 15.00
CA LYS A 392 30.10 -1.51 15.46
C LYS A 392 31.52 -0.99 15.26
N GLY A 393 32.11 -0.44 16.32
CA GLY A 393 33.38 0.29 16.22
C GLY A 393 33.23 1.54 15.33
N ASN A 394 34.08 1.68 14.32
CA ASN A 394 34.04 2.81 13.37
C ASN A 394 33.19 2.53 12.12
N SER A 395 32.31 1.53 12.17
CA SER A 395 31.51 1.08 11.04
C SER A 395 30.04 1.06 11.38
N VAL A 396 29.18 1.43 10.42
CA VAL A 396 27.73 1.40 10.56
C VAL A 396 27.09 0.53 9.49
N THR A 397 25.99 -0.13 9.87
CA THR A 397 25.07 -0.78 8.94
C THR A 397 23.71 -0.11 9.05
N ILE A 398 23.01 -0.01 7.92
CA ILE A 398 21.73 0.68 7.84
C ILE A 398 20.70 -0.30 7.29
N LYS A 399 19.56 -0.43 7.97
CA LYS A 399 18.40 -1.21 7.49
C LYS A 399 17.11 -0.41 7.66
N ASN A 400 16.13 -0.69 6.80
CA ASN A 400 14.82 -0.03 6.89
C ASN A 400 13.86 -0.77 7.84
N SER A 401 12.63 -0.27 7.94
CA SER A 401 11.57 -0.87 8.78
C SER A 401 11.17 -2.30 8.38
N LYS A 402 11.51 -2.73 7.16
CA LYS A 402 11.25 -4.09 6.65
C LYS A 402 12.42 -5.06 6.86
N ASN A 403 13.37 -4.71 7.73
CA ASN A 403 14.59 -5.48 8.00
C ASN A 403 15.49 -5.71 6.75
N MET A 404 15.33 -4.92 5.70
CA MET A 404 16.23 -4.97 4.54
C MET A 404 17.39 -4.00 4.72
N TYR A 405 18.61 -4.48 4.49
CA TYR A 405 19.81 -3.67 4.56
C TYR A 405 19.97 -2.79 3.32
N ILE A 406 20.46 -1.58 3.53
CA ILE A 406 20.96 -0.76 2.45
C ILE A 406 22.26 -1.38 1.93
N ILE A 407 22.29 -1.63 0.63
CA ILE A 407 23.47 -2.10 -0.09
C ILE A 407 23.92 -1.08 -1.14
N SER A 408 25.23 -1.00 -1.36
CA SER A 408 25.84 -0.28 -2.46
C SER A 408 26.30 -1.28 -3.53
N ASN A 409 25.81 -1.13 -4.76
CA ASN A 409 26.13 -2.03 -5.87
C ASN A 409 27.32 -1.51 -6.71
N THR A 410 27.78 -2.32 -7.67
CA THR A 410 28.97 -2.07 -8.53
C THR A 410 28.85 -0.91 -9.54
N GLU A 411 27.83 -0.06 -9.46
CA GLU A 411 27.58 1.02 -10.44
C GLU A 411 27.09 2.32 -9.79
N LYS A 412 27.71 2.79 -8.69
CA LYS A 412 27.32 4.06 -8.07
C LYS A 412 25.83 4.11 -7.66
N SER A 413 25.31 2.96 -7.25
CA SER A 413 23.89 2.78 -6.95
C SER A 413 23.69 2.17 -5.57
N VAL A 414 22.51 2.41 -5.02
CA VAL A 414 22.09 1.90 -3.72
C VAL A 414 20.73 1.24 -3.83
N SER A 415 20.52 0.17 -3.06
CA SER A 415 19.27 -0.60 -3.03
C SER A 415 19.07 -1.29 -1.68
N LEU A 416 17.99 -2.07 -1.55
CA LEU A 416 17.67 -2.85 -0.36
C LEU A 416 17.91 -4.35 -0.63
N SER A 417 18.45 -5.07 0.36
CA SER A 417 18.67 -6.51 0.31
C SER A 417 18.43 -7.15 1.67
N GLU A 418 17.82 -8.34 1.69
CA GLU A 418 17.62 -9.13 2.91
C GLU A 418 18.90 -9.91 3.30
N LYS A 419 19.73 -10.26 2.31
CA LYS A 419 20.89 -11.15 2.51
C LYS A 419 22.23 -10.44 2.54
N GLU A 420 22.36 -9.35 1.79
CA GLU A 420 23.59 -8.60 1.65
C GLU A 420 23.52 -7.31 2.46
N LYS A 421 24.64 -6.90 3.08
CA LYS A 421 24.72 -5.64 3.80
C LYS A 421 25.99 -4.88 3.43
N THR A 422 25.86 -3.58 3.20
CA THR A 422 27.04 -2.71 3.03
C THR A 422 27.47 -2.16 4.38
N ILE A 423 28.78 -2.20 4.62
CA ILE A 423 29.41 -1.57 5.78
C ILE A 423 29.79 -0.15 5.39
N PHE A 424 29.27 0.82 6.11
CA PHE A 424 29.57 2.23 5.91
C PHE A 424 30.54 2.74 6.98
N THR A 425 31.39 3.69 6.63
CA THR A 425 32.26 4.39 7.58
C THR A 425 31.81 5.85 7.70
N PRO A 426 31.34 6.30 8.87
CA PRO A 426 30.93 7.69 9.07
C PRO A 426 32.15 8.62 9.07
N VAL A 427 32.00 9.78 8.42
CA VAL A 427 33.04 10.81 8.32
C VAL A 427 32.37 12.19 8.44
N VAL A 428 32.95 13.07 9.26
CA VAL A 428 32.50 14.47 9.42
C VAL A 428 33.65 15.40 9.11
N ASN A 429 33.48 16.28 8.13
CA ASN A 429 34.47 17.29 7.72
C ASN A 429 33.80 18.68 7.60
N ALA A 430 34.55 19.70 7.18
CA ALA A 430 34.00 21.03 6.88
C ALA A 430 32.86 21.00 5.85
N ASP A 431 32.89 20.03 4.93
CA ASP A 431 31.82 19.68 4.00
C ASP A 431 30.84 18.66 4.65
N GLY A 432 30.36 18.86 5.88
CA GLY A 432 29.27 18.06 6.51
C GLY A 432 29.51 16.57 6.79
N PHE A 433 28.41 15.85 7.07
CA PHE A 433 28.36 14.43 7.46
C PHE A 433 28.23 13.50 6.24
N LYS A 434 29.06 12.45 6.18
CA LYS A 434 29.13 11.49 5.06
C LYS A 434 29.22 10.06 5.56
N LEU A 435 28.66 9.14 4.79
CA LEU A 435 28.80 7.70 4.98
C LEU A 435 29.59 7.12 3.81
N LYS A 436 30.83 6.72 4.05
CA LYS A 436 31.67 6.10 3.02
C LYS A 436 31.34 4.63 2.85
N VAL A 437 31.32 4.16 1.61
CA VAL A 437 31.33 2.74 1.26
C VAL A 437 32.78 2.37 0.87
N THR A 438 33.17 1.09 0.97
CA THR A 438 34.51 0.56 0.63
C THR A 438 35.20 1.33 -0.52
N GLY A 439 36.40 1.88 -0.26
CA GLY A 439 37.15 2.70 -1.23
C GLY A 439 36.85 4.21 -1.15
N SER A 440 36.65 4.86 -2.30
CA SER A 440 36.43 6.32 -2.44
C SER A 440 34.97 6.74 -2.65
N LEU A 441 34.02 5.81 -2.53
CA LEU A 441 32.59 6.06 -2.75
C LEU A 441 31.91 6.62 -1.49
N ASN A 442 31.04 7.61 -1.65
CA ASN A 442 30.24 8.18 -0.57
C ASN A 442 28.76 7.96 -0.84
N PHE A 443 28.03 7.49 0.17
CA PHE A 443 26.57 7.55 0.20
C PHE A 443 26.15 8.99 0.52
N GLN A 444 25.38 9.61 -0.38
CA GLN A 444 25.11 11.04 -0.37
C GLN A 444 23.76 11.39 -1.01
N PHE A 445 23.30 12.63 -0.83
CA PHE A 445 22.10 13.18 -1.44
C PHE A 445 22.46 14.00 -2.69
N ASN A 446 21.73 13.80 -3.78
CA ASN A 446 21.81 14.61 -4.99
C ASN A 446 20.65 15.62 -5.01
N PRO A 447 20.89 16.93 -4.75
CA PRO A 447 19.83 17.95 -4.71
C PRO A 447 19.15 18.17 -6.05
N SER A 448 19.89 18.05 -7.17
CA SER A 448 19.36 18.30 -8.52
C SER A 448 18.40 17.20 -8.95
N ALA A 449 18.71 15.95 -8.62
CA ALA A 449 17.87 14.81 -8.96
C ALA A 449 16.92 14.39 -7.83
N LYS A 450 17.04 14.96 -6.62
CA LYS A 450 16.24 14.64 -5.43
C LYS A 450 16.28 13.13 -5.10
N ILE A 451 17.47 12.55 -5.12
CA ILE A 451 17.71 11.11 -4.86
C ILE A 451 18.93 10.89 -3.96
N PHE A 452 18.98 9.75 -3.29
CA PHE A 452 20.13 9.26 -2.54
C PHE A 452 20.85 8.15 -3.30
N THR A 453 22.18 8.24 -3.37
CA THR A 453 23.01 7.43 -4.27
C THR A 453 24.46 7.32 -3.76
N SER A 454 25.28 6.46 -4.37
CA SER A 454 26.70 6.31 -4.04
C SER A 454 27.60 6.89 -5.14
N TYR A 455 28.42 7.91 -4.87
CA TYR A 455 29.22 8.59 -5.92
C TYR A 455 30.66 8.91 -5.50
N THR A 456 31.49 9.20 -6.51
CA THR A 456 32.93 9.54 -6.38
C THR A 456 33.22 11.05 -6.37
N SER A 457 32.25 11.92 -6.68
CA SER A 457 32.42 13.38 -6.77
C SER A 457 31.44 14.14 -5.86
N LYS A 458 31.87 15.33 -5.39
CA LYS A 458 31.16 16.20 -4.41
C LYS A 458 29.75 16.57 -4.88
N GLN A 459 28.72 16.00 -4.25
CA GLN A 459 27.38 16.59 -4.10
C GLN A 459 26.84 16.29 -2.70
N GLN A 460 25.88 17.11 -2.24
CA GLN A 460 25.65 17.52 -0.83
C GLN A 460 25.53 16.43 0.24
N ASP A 461 25.77 16.87 1.47
CA ASP A 461 25.93 16.02 2.65
C ASP A 461 24.61 15.43 3.14
N LEU A 462 24.71 14.28 3.81
CA LEU A 462 23.56 13.68 4.47
C LEU A 462 23.26 14.46 5.75
N THR A 463 21.98 14.65 6.02
CA THR A 463 21.50 15.10 7.32
C THR A 463 20.84 13.92 8.01
N LEU A 464 21.30 13.59 9.21
CA LEU A 464 20.71 12.54 10.02
C LEU A 464 19.89 13.17 11.15
N PHE A 465 18.71 12.62 11.38
CA PHE A 465 17.84 12.99 12.50
C PHE A 465 17.63 11.76 13.35
N LYS A 466 18.01 11.78 14.62
CA LYS A 466 17.91 10.64 15.53
C LYS A 466 16.65 10.73 16.37
N ALA A 467 15.92 9.61 16.47
CA ALA A 467 14.73 9.50 17.32
C ALA A 467 15.05 9.81 18.79
N GLN A 468 14.14 10.51 19.45
CA GLN A 468 14.23 10.93 20.85
C GLN A 468 13.29 10.10 21.71
N ASN A 469 13.70 9.85 22.97
CA ASN A 469 12.92 9.15 23.99
C ASN A 469 12.38 7.78 23.57
N VAL A 470 13.01 7.12 22.59
CA VAL A 470 12.58 5.79 22.20
C VAL A 470 13.08 4.79 23.22
N LYS A 471 12.14 4.08 23.87
CA LYS A 471 12.47 2.93 24.70
C LYS A 471 12.56 1.71 23.78
N PRO A 472 13.74 1.08 23.63
CA PRO A 472 13.80 -0.22 23.00
C PRO A 472 13.04 -1.25 23.85
N PHE A 473 12.44 -2.23 23.19
CA PHE A 473 12.00 -3.46 23.82
C PHE A 473 12.80 -4.62 23.24
N TYR A 474 12.71 -5.80 23.85
CA TYR A 474 13.45 -6.96 23.40
C TYR A 474 12.52 -8.03 22.86
N VAL A 475 12.92 -8.65 21.75
CA VAL A 475 12.43 -9.97 21.36
C VAL A 475 13.46 -10.98 21.83
N THR A 476 13.04 -11.88 22.72
CA THR A 476 13.90 -12.94 23.25
C THR A 476 13.48 -14.26 22.65
N PHE A 477 14.38 -14.91 21.93
CA PHE A 477 14.21 -16.25 21.39
C PHE A 477 14.74 -17.27 22.39
N LYS A 478 13.87 -18.15 22.87
CA LYS A 478 14.23 -19.21 23.82
C LYS A 478 14.16 -20.59 23.20
N GLY A 479 15.10 -21.43 23.59
CA GLY A 479 15.18 -22.82 23.19
C GLY A 479 14.22 -23.72 23.97
N PRO A 480 14.20 -25.02 23.63
CA PRO A 480 13.26 -25.97 24.21
C PRO A 480 13.45 -26.21 25.71
N ASN A 481 14.61 -25.87 26.28
CA ASN A 481 14.90 -25.97 27.71
C ASN A 481 14.84 -24.59 28.40
N ASN A 482 14.16 -23.63 27.77
CA ASN A 482 14.01 -22.24 28.24
C ASN A 482 15.33 -21.44 28.28
N GLU A 483 16.36 -21.91 27.59
CA GLU A 483 17.63 -21.22 27.41
C GLU A 483 17.48 -20.05 26.43
N GLU A 484 18.09 -18.90 26.72
CA GLU A 484 18.11 -17.76 25.80
C GLU A 484 19.04 -18.08 24.62
N LEU A 485 18.47 -18.23 23.42
CA LEU A 485 19.21 -18.51 22.19
C LEU A 485 19.67 -17.23 21.50
N ASN A 486 18.79 -16.23 21.47
CA ASN A 486 19.09 -14.92 20.93
C ASN A 486 18.20 -13.86 21.60
N LYS A 487 18.72 -12.65 21.70
CA LYS A 487 17.98 -11.50 22.22
C LYS A 487 18.23 -10.30 21.33
N GLU A 488 17.19 -9.91 20.62
CA GLU A 488 17.25 -8.79 19.69
C GLU A 488 16.60 -7.57 20.32
N GLU A 489 17.34 -6.47 20.34
CA GLU A 489 16.80 -5.17 20.64
C GLU A 489 15.93 -4.71 19.48
N MET A 490 14.69 -4.37 19.79
CA MET A 490 13.62 -4.02 18.88
C MET A 490 13.06 -2.65 19.25
N LEU A 491 12.48 -2.00 18.27
CA LEU A 491 11.71 -0.78 18.48
C LEU A 491 10.26 -0.96 18.02
N PRO A 492 9.34 -0.09 18.47
CA PRO A 492 7.94 -0.20 18.09
C PRO A 492 7.71 -0.12 16.58
N HIS A 493 6.72 -0.87 16.13
CA HIS A 493 6.34 -1.00 14.72
C HIS A 493 7.38 -1.71 13.84
N GLN A 494 8.30 -2.45 14.44
CA GLN A 494 9.16 -3.40 13.73
C GLN A 494 8.58 -4.81 13.80
N LYS A 495 8.86 -5.59 12.75
CA LYS A 495 8.62 -7.04 12.74
C LYS A 495 9.80 -7.75 13.36
N ALA A 496 9.53 -8.75 14.19
CA ALA A 496 10.58 -9.62 14.72
C ALA A 496 11.42 -10.16 13.56
N PRO A 497 12.77 -10.17 13.69
CA PRO A 497 13.61 -10.80 12.68
C PRO A 497 13.31 -12.30 12.64
N GLU A 498 13.31 -12.88 11.45
CA GLU A 498 13.30 -14.34 11.33
C GLU A 498 14.58 -14.88 11.96
N PHE A 499 14.43 -15.85 12.87
CA PHE A 499 15.53 -16.51 13.55
C PHE A 499 15.39 -18.02 13.34
N GLU A 500 16.44 -18.64 12.79
CA GLU A 500 16.48 -20.09 12.58
C GLU A 500 16.57 -20.79 13.94
N ALA A 501 15.59 -21.65 14.23
CA ALA A 501 15.60 -22.43 15.46
C ALA A 501 16.70 -23.52 15.41
N PRO A 502 17.33 -23.85 16.55
CA PRO A 502 18.32 -24.91 16.59
C PRO A 502 17.68 -26.24 16.17
N ASN A 503 18.44 -27.06 15.44
CA ASN A 503 18.00 -28.40 15.11
C ASN A 503 17.87 -29.23 16.40
N LYS A 504 16.73 -29.89 16.58
CA LYS A 504 16.48 -30.80 17.69
C LYS A 504 16.34 -32.21 17.13
N PRO A 505 17.31 -33.11 17.40
CA PRO A 505 17.22 -34.50 16.98
C PRO A 505 15.87 -35.15 17.34
N GLY A 506 15.37 -35.96 16.42
CA GLY A 506 14.10 -36.67 16.55
C GLY A 506 12.84 -35.80 16.64
N HIS A 507 12.93 -34.50 16.38
CA HIS A 507 11.79 -33.58 16.44
C HIS A 507 11.71 -32.65 15.22
N LYS A 508 10.50 -32.29 14.80
CA LYS A 508 10.28 -31.21 13.83
C LYS A 508 9.98 -29.90 14.53
N PHE A 509 10.52 -28.81 13.99
CA PHE A 509 10.25 -27.47 14.48
C PHE A 509 8.86 -27.01 14.04
N MET A 510 8.01 -26.68 15.01
CA MET A 510 6.61 -26.30 14.78
C MET A 510 6.43 -24.80 14.57
N GLY A 511 7.46 -24.01 14.87
CA GLY A 511 7.46 -22.56 14.81
C GLY A 511 7.81 -21.93 16.15
N TRP A 512 7.90 -20.60 16.13
CA TRP A 512 8.06 -19.76 17.30
C TRP A 512 6.70 -19.47 17.91
N TYR A 513 6.57 -19.60 19.23
CA TYR A 513 5.32 -19.35 19.96
C TYR A 513 5.53 -18.27 20.99
N ASN A 514 4.55 -17.38 21.16
CA ASN A 514 4.60 -16.38 22.22
C ASN A 514 4.44 -17.05 23.59
N GLU A 515 5.39 -16.82 24.49
CA GLU A 515 5.44 -17.45 25.82
C GLU A 515 4.19 -17.15 26.67
N ALA A 516 3.63 -15.94 26.55
CA ALA A 516 2.50 -15.49 27.37
C ALA A 516 1.15 -16.01 26.85
N THR A 517 0.96 -16.11 25.53
CA THR A 517 -0.33 -16.49 24.93
C THR A 517 -0.38 -17.93 24.43
N ASP A 518 0.76 -18.59 24.37
CA ASP A 518 0.94 -19.92 23.78
C ASP A 518 0.49 -20.04 22.31
N ALA A 519 0.36 -18.90 21.62
CA ALA A 519 -0.04 -18.84 20.22
C ALA A 519 1.20 -18.86 19.29
N LYS A 520 1.06 -19.51 18.14
CA LYS A 520 2.10 -19.50 17.09
C LYS A 520 2.28 -18.07 16.59
N TYR A 521 3.52 -17.60 16.58
CA TYR A 521 3.87 -16.24 16.19
C TYR A 521 3.90 -16.08 14.66
N ASP A 522 3.30 -14.99 14.17
CA ASP A 522 3.33 -14.60 12.76
C ASP A 522 4.35 -13.47 12.55
N PHE A 523 5.46 -13.78 11.87
CA PHE A 523 6.54 -12.84 11.57
C PHE A 523 6.13 -11.70 10.63
N THR A 524 4.92 -11.73 10.08
CA THR A 524 4.37 -10.58 9.34
C THR A 524 3.80 -9.49 10.26
N THR A 525 3.64 -9.77 11.56
CA THR A 525 3.06 -8.87 12.56
C THR A 525 4.11 -7.93 13.16
N GLU A 526 3.73 -6.68 13.39
CA GLU A 526 4.55 -5.68 14.10
C GLU A 526 4.46 -5.85 15.62
N LEU A 527 5.58 -5.62 16.30
CA LEU A 527 5.65 -5.62 17.75
C LEU A 527 5.68 -4.19 18.29
N SER A 528 5.14 -4.02 19.49
CA SER A 528 5.16 -2.75 20.23
C SER A 528 5.63 -2.90 21.68
N GLU A 529 5.90 -4.12 22.12
CA GLU A 529 6.26 -4.45 23.49
C GLU A 529 7.21 -5.66 23.57
N GLU A 530 7.80 -5.87 24.75
CA GLU A 530 8.68 -7.02 24.99
C GLU A 530 7.95 -8.32 24.70
N THR A 531 8.59 -9.17 23.92
CA THR A 531 8.00 -10.43 23.47
C THR A 531 9.00 -11.55 23.63
N VAL A 532 8.60 -12.62 24.31
CA VAL A 532 9.40 -13.85 24.41
C VAL A 532 8.81 -14.88 23.46
N LEU A 533 9.64 -15.35 22.53
CA LEU A 533 9.30 -16.37 21.55
C LEU A 533 10.02 -17.68 21.91
N VAL A 534 9.26 -18.74 22.16
CA VAL A 534 9.79 -20.06 22.52
C VAL A 534 9.73 -20.99 21.31
N ALA A 535 10.82 -21.71 21.05
CA ALA A 535 10.86 -22.70 20.00
C ALA A 535 10.05 -23.94 20.42
N LYS A 536 8.97 -24.25 19.68
CA LYS A 536 8.20 -25.48 19.90
C LYS A 536 8.58 -26.56 18.91
N TYR A 537 8.63 -27.78 19.43
CA TYR A 537 9.00 -28.97 18.68
C TYR A 537 7.95 -30.04 18.89
N GLU A 538 7.66 -30.78 17.83
CA GLU A 538 6.85 -31.99 17.89
C GLU A 538 7.76 -33.19 17.64
N ALA A 539 7.61 -34.25 18.43
CA ALA A 539 8.33 -35.49 18.19
C ALA A 539 7.98 -35.98 16.78
N LEU A 540 9.01 -36.33 16.01
CA LEU A 540 8.80 -36.93 14.71
C LEU A 540 8.06 -38.25 14.90
N THR A 541 7.10 -38.51 14.02
CA THR A 541 6.47 -39.82 13.96
C THR A 541 7.52 -40.87 13.57
N PRO A 542 7.29 -42.16 13.88
CA PRO A 542 8.18 -43.23 13.43
C PRO A 542 8.41 -43.21 11.90
N ALA A 543 7.42 -42.75 11.12
CA ALA A 543 7.56 -42.56 9.67
C ALA A 543 8.58 -41.46 9.32
N GLU A 544 8.44 -40.28 9.94
CA GLU A 544 9.32 -39.13 9.68
C GLU A 544 10.73 -39.35 10.24
N LEU A 545 10.88 -40.04 11.38
CA LEU A 545 12.17 -40.52 11.89
C LEU A 545 12.84 -41.41 10.85
N PHE A 546 12.09 -42.35 10.28
CA PHE A 546 12.58 -43.30 9.29
C PHE A 546 13.03 -42.63 7.98
N GLU A 547 12.38 -41.55 7.56
CA GLU A 547 12.82 -40.73 6.41
C GLU A 547 14.15 -40.01 6.65
N GLN A 548 14.54 -39.77 7.91
CA GLN A 548 15.81 -39.11 8.28
C GLN A 548 17.00 -40.09 8.38
N LEU A 549 16.82 -41.37 8.04
CA LEU A 549 17.90 -42.35 8.04
C LEU A 549 18.99 -42.01 7.01
N GLU A 550 20.18 -41.67 7.50
CA GLU A 550 21.39 -41.61 6.69
C GLU A 550 22.08 -42.99 6.65
N ILE A 551 22.20 -43.58 5.46
CA ILE A 551 23.08 -44.73 5.22
C ILE A 551 24.49 -44.17 4.98
N LYS A 552 25.45 -44.50 5.86
CA LYS A 552 26.86 -44.12 5.64
C LYS A 552 27.73 -45.36 5.40
N ASN A 553 28.65 -45.20 4.46
CA ASN A 553 29.72 -46.11 4.07
C ASN A 553 29.26 -47.43 3.44
N GLN A 554 29.74 -47.66 2.21
CA GLN A 554 29.59 -48.90 1.45
C GLN A 554 31.00 -49.41 1.14
N LEU A 555 31.44 -50.44 1.85
CA LEU A 555 32.75 -51.04 1.61
C LEU A 555 32.57 -52.55 1.43
N ALA A 556 33.03 -53.06 0.30
CA ALA A 556 33.16 -54.49 0.03
C ALA A 556 34.61 -54.90 0.34
N TYR A 557 34.77 -55.87 1.23
CA TYR A 557 36.09 -56.39 1.61
C TYR A 557 36.29 -57.82 1.10
N HIS A 558 37.52 -58.11 0.69
CA HIS A 558 38.02 -59.45 0.39
C HIS A 558 38.95 -59.91 1.52
N TRP A 559 38.91 -61.20 1.87
CA TRP A 559 39.85 -61.82 2.79
C TRP A 559 40.59 -62.93 2.05
N GLN A 560 41.93 -62.87 2.05
CA GLN A 560 42.81 -63.93 1.53
C GLN A 560 43.39 -64.68 2.74
N THR A 561 43.29 -66.01 2.78
CA THR A 561 44.01 -66.81 3.77
C THR A 561 45.46 -67.03 3.33
N GLU A 562 46.32 -67.26 4.33
CA GLU A 562 47.79 -67.13 4.30
C GLU A 562 48.54 -68.14 3.40
N ASP A 563 47.84 -69.05 2.71
CA ASP A 563 48.42 -70.23 2.07
C ASP A 563 48.49 -70.18 0.53
N GLY A 564 48.31 -69.00 -0.08
CA GLY A 564 48.81 -68.71 -1.43
C GLY A 564 48.23 -69.55 -2.58
N THR A 565 47.09 -70.22 -2.40
CA THR A 565 46.43 -71.00 -3.45
C THR A 565 45.34 -70.17 -4.14
N THR A 566 45.39 -70.03 -5.46
CA THR A 566 44.42 -69.25 -6.25
C THR A 566 43.05 -69.94 -6.26
N TYR A 567 42.04 -69.30 -5.67
CA TYR A 567 40.64 -69.70 -5.79
C TYR A 567 39.86 -68.69 -6.64
N LYS A 568 38.80 -69.18 -7.33
CA LYS A 568 37.73 -68.34 -7.88
C LYS A 568 37.13 -67.48 -6.77
N ILE A 569 36.74 -66.25 -7.11
CA ILE A 569 36.15 -65.29 -6.18
C ILE A 569 34.74 -65.77 -5.82
N ASP A 570 34.63 -66.63 -4.81
CA ASP A 570 33.32 -67.22 -4.47
C ASP A 570 32.57 -66.44 -3.37
N ASN A 571 33.18 -65.47 -2.68
CA ASN A 571 32.54 -64.76 -1.56
C ASN A 571 32.93 -63.28 -1.46
N VAL A 572 31.97 -62.36 -1.65
CA VAL A 572 32.11 -60.91 -1.42
C VAL A 572 31.13 -60.50 -0.32
N SER A 573 31.61 -59.91 0.77
CA SER A 573 30.72 -59.37 1.82
C SER A 573 30.54 -57.86 1.65
N LEU A 574 29.29 -57.42 1.51
CA LEU A 574 28.91 -56.02 1.48
C LEU A 574 28.51 -55.59 2.88
N ARG A 575 29.22 -54.60 3.45
CA ARG A 575 28.83 -53.98 4.71
C ARG A 575 28.20 -52.62 4.45
N PHE A 576 27.06 -52.38 5.09
CA PHE A 576 26.44 -51.06 5.16
C PHE A 576 26.07 -50.75 6.61
N GLY A 577 26.33 -49.50 7.01
CA GLY A 577 25.93 -48.99 8.32
C GLY A 577 24.67 -48.14 8.20
N VAL A 578 23.71 -48.40 9.08
CA VAL A 578 22.56 -47.50 9.28
C VAL A 578 22.81 -46.74 10.57
N ASN A 579 22.88 -45.41 10.49
CA ASN A 579 23.04 -44.59 11.67
C ASN A 579 21.66 -44.29 12.26
N LEU A 580 21.29 -45.02 13.32
CA LEU A 580 20.05 -44.77 14.05
C LEU A 580 20.19 -43.52 14.91
N THR A 581 19.20 -42.63 14.91
CA THR A 581 19.14 -41.52 15.87
C THR A 581 18.94 -42.07 17.28
N GLU A 582 19.36 -41.34 18.32
CA GLU A 582 19.15 -41.76 19.72
C GLU A 582 17.66 -41.97 20.03
N GLU A 583 16.79 -41.19 19.40
CA GLU A 583 15.34 -41.36 19.52
C GLU A 583 14.86 -42.69 18.90
N MET A 584 15.41 -43.11 17.76
CA MET A 584 15.12 -44.43 17.18
C MET A 584 15.62 -45.58 18.05
N LYS A 585 16.79 -45.42 18.69
CA LYS A 585 17.34 -46.42 19.61
C LYS A 585 16.48 -46.59 20.87
N SER A 586 15.75 -45.55 21.25
CA SER A 586 14.84 -45.57 22.41
C SER A 586 13.47 -46.21 22.14
N LEU A 587 13.13 -46.49 20.87
CA LEU A 587 11.87 -47.13 20.51
C LEU A 587 11.92 -48.63 20.82
N GLU A 588 11.19 -49.05 21.86
CA GLU A 588 11.13 -50.45 22.28
C GLU A 588 10.39 -51.31 21.24
N GLY A 589 10.96 -52.46 20.88
CA GLY A 589 10.34 -53.41 19.94
C GLY A 589 10.48 -53.06 18.45
N VAL A 590 11.30 -52.07 18.09
CA VAL A 590 11.62 -51.78 16.68
C VAL A 590 12.50 -52.87 16.08
N LYS A 591 12.15 -53.31 14.88
CA LYS A 591 13.01 -54.18 14.06
C LYS A 591 13.40 -53.45 12.79
N PHE A 592 14.69 -53.42 12.51
CA PHE A 592 15.20 -52.94 11.23
C PHE A 592 15.59 -54.14 10.37
N GLY A 593 15.36 -54.02 9.07
CA GLY A 593 15.86 -54.96 8.09
C GLY A 593 16.21 -54.27 6.78
N ALA A 594 16.88 -55.01 5.91
CA ALA A 594 17.26 -54.53 4.60
C ALA A 594 17.06 -55.65 3.57
N ILE A 595 16.73 -55.24 2.35
CA ILE A 595 16.64 -56.08 1.16
C ILE A 595 17.65 -55.53 0.17
N LEU A 596 18.49 -56.40 -0.38
CA LEU A 596 19.48 -56.03 -1.38
C LEU A 596 19.24 -56.86 -2.64
N ALA A 597 19.14 -56.20 -3.79
CA ALA A 597 19.00 -56.88 -5.06
C ALA A 597 19.80 -56.18 -6.17
N LYS A 598 20.19 -56.93 -7.20
CA LYS A 598 20.78 -56.34 -8.41
C LYS A 598 19.72 -55.50 -9.10
N LYS A 599 20.08 -54.30 -9.57
CA LYS A 599 19.13 -53.36 -10.19
C LYS A 599 18.46 -53.95 -11.44
N GLU A 600 19.17 -54.76 -12.21
CA GLU A 600 18.63 -55.44 -13.40
C GLU A 600 17.58 -56.51 -13.08
N ASP A 601 17.75 -57.23 -11.96
CA ASP A 601 16.83 -58.29 -11.51
C ASP A 601 15.52 -57.73 -10.93
N VAL A 602 15.51 -56.46 -10.54
CA VAL A 602 14.36 -55.78 -9.89
C VAL A 602 13.81 -54.62 -10.73
N ALA A 603 14.25 -54.49 -11.98
CA ALA A 603 13.88 -53.38 -12.87
C ALA A 603 12.36 -53.21 -13.09
N ASN A 604 11.59 -54.27 -12.85
CA ASN A 604 10.12 -54.30 -12.96
C ASN A 604 9.41 -54.62 -11.64
N ILE A 605 10.14 -54.69 -10.52
CA ILE A 605 9.62 -55.06 -9.20
C ILE A 605 9.62 -53.81 -8.31
N ASN A 606 8.46 -53.44 -7.77
CA ASN A 606 8.38 -52.41 -6.73
C ASN A 606 8.75 -53.06 -5.38
N LEU A 607 10.04 -53.09 -5.08
CA LEU A 607 10.58 -53.70 -3.86
C LEU A 607 9.96 -53.10 -2.58
N SER A 608 9.52 -51.84 -2.64
CA SER A 608 8.84 -51.18 -1.53
C SER A 608 7.41 -51.67 -1.29
N GLU A 609 6.67 -52.05 -2.33
CA GLU A 609 5.35 -52.71 -2.20
C GLU A 609 5.49 -54.15 -1.72
N TYR A 610 6.49 -54.87 -2.24
CA TYR A 610 6.75 -56.26 -1.88
C TYR A 610 7.11 -56.41 -0.39
N ALA A 611 7.89 -55.47 0.16
CA ALA A 611 8.14 -55.41 1.59
C ALA A 611 6.85 -55.16 2.41
N ARG A 612 5.92 -54.34 1.92
CA ARG A 612 4.68 -53.95 2.64
C ARG A 612 3.61 -55.03 2.69
N GLU A 613 3.59 -55.99 1.76
CA GLU A 613 2.57 -57.06 1.69
C GLU A 613 2.90 -58.30 2.53
N CYS A 614 4.16 -58.50 2.92
CA CYS A 614 4.58 -59.68 3.69
C CYS A 614 4.54 -59.42 5.21
N THR A 615 3.99 -60.38 5.96
CA THR A 615 3.97 -60.32 7.44
C THR A 615 5.29 -60.74 8.07
N SER A 616 6.16 -61.38 7.29
CA SER A 616 7.55 -61.61 7.65
C SER A 616 8.44 -61.68 6.41
N ALA A 617 9.58 -61.02 6.52
CA ALA A 617 10.90 -61.42 6.05
C ALA A 617 11.03 -62.76 5.26
N ALA A 618 10.60 -63.88 5.83
CA ALA A 618 10.83 -65.22 5.28
C ALA A 618 9.86 -65.60 4.13
N GLU A 619 8.68 -65.01 4.08
CA GLU A 619 7.69 -65.26 3.00
C GLU A 619 8.13 -64.60 1.68
N VAL A 620 8.84 -63.47 1.78
CA VAL A 620 9.37 -62.66 0.67
C VAL A 620 10.29 -63.47 -0.25
N VAL A 621 11.20 -64.28 0.32
CA VAL A 621 12.21 -65.00 -0.49
C VAL A 621 11.77 -66.36 -0.98
N ALA A 622 10.73 -66.94 -0.40
CA ALA A 622 10.15 -68.17 -0.91
C ALA A 622 9.34 -67.96 -2.21
N GLY A 623 8.95 -66.72 -2.53
CA GLY A 623 7.99 -66.39 -3.60
C GLY A 623 8.57 -66.05 -4.98
N ASP A 624 9.84 -65.65 -5.11
CA ASP A 624 10.40 -65.24 -6.41
C ASP A 624 11.88 -65.65 -6.58
N SER A 625 12.15 -66.46 -7.61
CA SER A 625 13.46 -67.01 -7.94
C SER A 625 14.50 -65.98 -8.42
N ASN A 626 14.08 -64.75 -8.71
CA ASN A 626 14.97 -63.67 -9.13
C ASN A 626 15.59 -62.90 -7.94
N LEU A 627 15.05 -63.06 -6.72
CA LEU A 627 15.63 -62.50 -5.49
C LEU A 627 16.68 -63.47 -4.93
N LYS A 628 17.92 -63.37 -5.41
CA LYS A 628 18.99 -64.30 -5.04
C LYS A 628 19.68 -64.05 -3.69
N TYR A 629 19.51 -62.87 -3.07
CA TYR A 629 20.27 -62.50 -1.86
C TYR A 629 19.38 -61.76 -0.85
N LEU A 630 19.15 -62.37 0.32
CA LEU A 630 18.38 -61.78 1.41
C LEU A 630 18.94 -62.28 2.73
N GLU A 631 19.35 -61.35 3.60
CA GLU A 631 19.77 -61.68 4.95
C GLU A 631 19.17 -60.65 5.92
N PHE A 632 18.46 -61.16 6.94
CA PHE A 632 17.93 -60.34 8.01
C PHE A 632 18.97 -60.23 9.11
N THR A 633 19.31 -59.00 9.45
CA THR A 633 20.06 -58.73 10.66
C THR A 633 19.20 -57.85 11.55
N ASN A 634 18.99 -58.24 12.80
CA ASN A 634 18.61 -57.25 13.79
C ASN A 634 19.76 -56.26 13.88
N ILE A 635 19.55 -55.03 13.41
CA ILE A 635 20.46 -53.93 13.75
C ILE A 635 20.35 -53.81 15.28
N ALA A 636 21.45 -54.09 15.98
CA ALA A 636 21.45 -54.00 17.44
C ALA A 636 20.94 -52.61 17.87
N ALA A 637 20.18 -52.55 18.96
CA ALA A 637 19.54 -51.33 19.46
C ALA A 637 20.52 -50.16 19.67
N GLU A 638 21.82 -50.42 19.74
CA GLU A 638 22.88 -49.44 19.94
C GLU A 638 23.37 -48.77 18.63
N GLY A 639 22.91 -49.25 17.47
CA GLY A 639 23.45 -48.90 16.15
C GLY A 639 24.72 -49.71 15.85
N GLY A 640 24.80 -50.27 14.64
CA GLY A 640 25.94 -51.11 14.25
C GLY A 640 26.01 -51.35 12.75
N MET A 641 27.21 -51.69 12.25
CA MET A 641 27.39 -52.14 10.87
C MET A 641 26.77 -53.51 10.69
N THR A 642 25.80 -53.60 9.77
CA THR A 642 25.28 -54.88 9.30
C THR A 642 26.13 -55.35 8.14
N SER A 643 26.46 -56.63 8.17
CA SER A 643 27.23 -57.29 7.11
C SER A 643 26.27 -58.21 6.37
N LEU A 644 26.11 -57.98 5.07
CA LEU A 644 25.36 -58.88 4.19
C LEU A 644 26.37 -59.68 3.36
N ARG A 645 26.32 -61.00 3.46
CA ARG A 645 27.21 -61.86 2.66
C ARG A 645 26.59 -62.12 1.29
N LEU A 646 27.32 -61.79 0.22
CA LEU A 646 26.96 -62.16 -1.15
C LEU A 646 27.86 -63.30 -1.61
N ASP A 647 27.28 -64.47 -1.82
CA ASP A 647 27.98 -65.63 -2.36
C ASP A 647 27.91 -65.62 -3.90
N ASN A 648 28.94 -66.09 -4.61
CA ASN A 648 28.98 -66.22 -6.08
C ASN A 648 28.84 -64.91 -6.91
N LEU A 649 29.61 -63.88 -6.56
CA LEU A 649 29.75 -62.69 -7.42
C LEU A 649 30.84 -62.96 -8.48
N ASP A 650 30.45 -63.41 -9.67
CA ASP A 650 31.40 -63.65 -10.76
C ASP A 650 32.18 -62.36 -11.09
N SER A 651 33.48 -62.51 -11.24
CA SER A 651 34.46 -61.44 -11.35
C SER A 651 34.26 -60.56 -12.60
N ALA A 652 33.38 -59.55 -12.56
CA ALA A 652 33.37 -58.42 -13.51
C ALA A 652 32.53 -57.21 -13.02
N LEU A 653 33.22 -56.10 -12.77
CA LEU A 653 32.91 -54.69 -13.07
C LEU A 653 31.46 -54.14 -12.97
N ALA A 654 31.31 -53.09 -12.14
CA ALA A 654 30.31 -52.02 -12.27
C ALA A 654 28.82 -52.45 -12.37
N GLU A 655 28.36 -53.29 -11.44
CA GLU A 655 26.93 -53.53 -11.28
C GLU A 655 26.31 -52.51 -10.30
N GLU A 656 25.09 -52.03 -10.62
CA GLU A 656 24.29 -51.19 -9.73
C GLU A 656 23.37 -52.07 -8.88
N PHE A 657 23.31 -51.77 -7.59
CA PHE A 657 22.49 -52.50 -6.62
C PHE A 657 21.43 -51.56 -6.03
N VAL A 658 20.28 -52.11 -5.70
CA VAL A 658 19.22 -51.40 -4.98
C VAL A 658 19.15 -51.96 -3.57
N VAL A 659 19.24 -51.07 -2.57
CA VAL A 659 19.00 -51.42 -1.16
C VAL A 659 17.68 -50.79 -0.74
N VAL A 660 16.79 -51.63 -0.23
CA VAL A 660 15.57 -51.21 0.45
C VAL A 660 15.77 -51.45 1.94
N ILE A 661 15.71 -50.38 2.73
CA ILE A 661 15.68 -50.50 4.19
C ILE A 661 14.23 -50.49 4.62
N TYR A 662 13.90 -51.29 5.63
CA TYR A 662 12.61 -51.23 6.28
C TYR A 662 12.73 -51.20 7.80
N MET A 663 11.72 -50.62 8.44
CA MET A 663 11.56 -50.59 9.89
C MET A 663 10.15 -51.09 10.22
N GLU A 664 10.05 -52.08 11.09
CA GLU A 664 8.80 -52.52 11.69
C GLU A 664 8.69 -51.94 13.10
N TYR A 665 7.59 -51.23 13.36
CA TYR A 665 7.30 -50.69 14.69
C TYR A 665 5.80 -50.79 14.98
N ASN A 666 5.43 -51.41 16.11
CA ASN A 666 4.04 -51.63 16.53
C ASN A 666 3.14 -52.26 15.43
N GLY A 667 3.68 -53.22 14.68
CA GLY A 667 2.95 -53.93 13.61
C GLY A 667 2.75 -53.12 12.34
N LYS A 668 3.36 -51.93 12.22
CA LYS A 668 3.37 -51.12 11.00
C LYS A 668 4.76 -51.14 10.36
N LEU A 669 4.80 -51.41 9.06
CA LEU A 669 6.03 -51.43 8.28
C LEU A 669 6.27 -50.09 7.58
N TYR A 670 7.48 -49.57 7.73
CA TYR A 670 8.00 -48.39 7.04
C TYR A 670 9.12 -48.84 6.10
N VAL A 671 9.12 -48.36 4.86
CA VAL A 671 10.04 -48.84 3.81
C VAL A 671 10.58 -47.67 3.01
N THR A 672 11.89 -47.64 2.78
CA THR A 672 12.57 -46.61 1.99
C THR A 672 13.54 -47.29 1.02
N GLU A 673 13.49 -46.86 -0.24
CA GLU A 673 14.36 -47.35 -1.29
C GLU A 673 15.49 -46.33 -1.51
N GLN A 674 16.74 -46.77 -1.33
CA GLN A 674 17.90 -45.98 -1.76
C GLN A 674 18.65 -46.73 -2.86
N LYS A 675 18.91 -46.01 -3.95
CA LYS A 675 19.74 -46.51 -5.05
C LYS A 675 21.21 -46.42 -4.63
N ILE A 676 21.89 -47.57 -4.60
CA ILE A 676 23.32 -47.61 -4.34
C ILE A 676 24.06 -47.46 -5.68
N ALA A 677 24.76 -46.34 -5.84
CA ALA A 677 25.61 -46.11 -7.00
C ALA A 677 26.92 -46.89 -6.84
N SER A 678 27.04 -47.99 -7.59
CA SER A 678 28.23 -48.79 -7.87
C SER A 678 29.06 -49.27 -6.66
N VAL A 679 29.11 -50.58 -6.43
CA VAL A 679 30.03 -51.18 -5.45
C VAL A 679 31.42 -51.32 -6.10
N LYS A 680 32.42 -50.62 -5.56
CA LYS A 680 33.80 -50.72 -6.03
C LYS A 680 34.55 -51.77 -5.20
N VAL A 681 34.85 -52.92 -5.80
CA VAL A 681 35.66 -53.97 -5.16
C VAL A 681 37.12 -53.49 -5.12
N ILE A 682 37.67 -53.32 -3.92
CA ILE A 682 39.11 -53.05 -3.74
C ILE A 682 39.78 -54.37 -3.38
N ALA A 683 40.51 -54.95 -4.34
CA ALA A 683 41.39 -56.07 -4.05
C ALA A 683 42.61 -55.56 -3.27
N SER A 684 42.85 -56.09 -2.07
CA SER A 684 44.08 -55.80 -1.33
C SER A 684 45.23 -56.61 -1.91
N GLU A 685 45.90 -56.11 -2.94
CA GLU A 685 47.24 -56.59 -3.26
C GLU A 685 48.23 -55.93 -2.29
N TYR A 686 49.05 -56.77 -1.65
CA TYR A 686 50.15 -56.42 -0.77
C TYR A 686 50.81 -55.08 -1.10
N LEU A 687 50.74 -54.12 -0.18
CA LEU A 687 51.60 -52.93 -0.10
C LEU A 687 53.06 -53.39 0.01
N LYS A 688 53.70 -53.65 -1.14
CA LYS A 688 55.17 -53.74 -1.22
C LYS A 688 55.75 -52.33 -1.08
N SER A 689 56.78 -52.28 -0.25
CA SER A 689 57.35 -51.12 0.44
C SER A 689 57.96 -50.00 -0.39
N ASP A 690 57.76 -49.90 -1.70
CA ASP A 690 58.42 -48.87 -2.52
C ASP A 690 57.49 -48.36 -3.63
N LEU A 691 56.75 -47.29 -3.35
CA LEU A 691 56.03 -46.54 -4.39
C LEU A 691 56.00 -45.04 -4.05
N GLU A 692 56.87 -44.29 -4.73
CA GLU A 692 57.02 -42.83 -4.75
C GLU A 692 55.80 -42.05 -5.31
N ILE A 693 54.57 -42.61 -5.24
CA ILE A 693 53.35 -41.97 -5.73
C ILE A 693 52.54 -41.29 -4.60
N LEU A 694 52.96 -41.43 -3.34
CA LEU A 694 52.28 -40.85 -2.17
C LEU A 694 52.67 -39.38 -1.88
N LYS A 695 52.44 -38.47 -2.83
CA LYS A 695 52.48 -37.00 -2.59
C LYS A 695 51.09 -36.35 -2.51
N ASN A 696 50.01 -37.12 -2.67
CA ASN A 696 48.65 -36.61 -2.51
C ASN A 696 48.15 -36.82 -1.07
N GLU A 697 48.01 -35.71 -0.32
CA GLU A 697 47.50 -35.65 1.05
C GLU A 697 46.12 -36.34 1.22
N GLN A 698 45.27 -36.36 0.18
CA GLN A 698 43.96 -37.03 0.24
C GLN A 698 44.05 -38.55 0.37
N ILE A 699 45.09 -39.17 -0.21
CA ILE A 699 45.27 -40.63 -0.17
C ILE A 699 45.83 -41.05 1.21
N LYS A 700 46.69 -40.22 1.81
CA LYS A 700 47.21 -40.42 3.18
C LYS A 700 46.12 -40.32 4.24
N GLY A 701 45.20 -39.35 4.10
CA GLY A 701 44.06 -39.19 5.01
C GLY A 701 43.12 -40.39 5.00
N SER A 702 42.87 -40.94 3.81
CA SER A 702 41.99 -42.11 3.63
C SER A 702 42.60 -43.40 4.19
N LEU A 703 43.93 -43.58 4.10
CA LEU A 703 44.63 -44.75 4.64
C LEU A 703 44.77 -44.72 6.18
N ASN A 704 44.96 -43.54 6.79
CA ASN A 704 45.00 -43.41 8.26
C ASN A 704 43.63 -43.63 8.92
N GLN A 705 42.53 -43.51 8.17
CA GLN A 705 41.19 -43.92 8.62
C GLN A 705 40.93 -45.41 8.45
N LEU A 706 41.75 -46.14 7.68
CA LEU A 706 41.65 -47.59 7.49
C LEU A 706 42.49 -48.40 8.50
N SER A 707 43.42 -47.77 9.23
CA SER A 707 44.28 -48.42 10.24
C SER A 707 43.83 -48.21 11.70
N LYS A 708 42.71 -47.51 11.91
CA LYS A 708 41.93 -47.49 13.15
C LYS A 708 40.59 -48.12 12.87
#